data_AF-A0A7Z9QVC1-F1
#
_entry.id   AF-A0A7Z9QVC1-F1
#
_cell.length_a   1.000
_cell.length_b   1.000
_cell.length_c   1.000
_cell.angle_alpha   90.00
_cell.angle_beta   90.00
_cell.angle_gamma   90.00
#
_symmetry.space_group_name_H-M   'P 1'
#
loop_
_entity.id
_entity.type
_entity.pdbx_description
1 polymer ?
#
loop_
_entity_poly.entity_id
_entity_poly.type
_entity_poly.pdbx_seq_one_letter_code
_entity_poly.pdbx_strand_id
1 'polypeptide(L)'
;MTDGISRIIPIRPWGMEYADSKGGTSSGSETVFLQLPLGREYASKRMAISIGPSMSRLIFDLTVGKPRMRPAGLHRRIIPMPGDAASDLLAAAHALDYVKAVGGNPTDNRTLMEYARSLVSKIVVTQRESGGWSWCHLVNGGSTDVYVTARTVWALVEAKRSGVTVNPQTLEKGIERLKQAFNQAAQNDDEAKAVVLHALTRVGQADFAYANRLYRNRHQLSPASLAYSALIFANLNRNGIAGEILDVLEGLKRESRSGHANVCYWESQKAGIRSTTPLTASDIETTALALLAMESVRPNSPLVKPAVDYLLSRRTYGGFSPYKAKGPIVAALAVYFKQTQFESSDYRLKISVNGKEVKSATVEGGQPTMLIDVPADNLADGGNKVEFALEGRGRYAYSATLSGFSPEITDPESWDRPFVRSRKYHHAPLEYRGRQISSSTTEITQLEDGARTYVSADVQEHASNRYLVIDEYLPAGTMLVDGSISGNHQYHEVGRGIITFYYPPNQRFRDYRYQLVSYAPGTYRSMPTVIRDAMRPDDMRILESEQGYDSLVVLAPGEKSTDEYEINDSELYGLGKVHFDDGKYAEAIDYLEKLHQRNEQYNEREVARMLLWMRAGEKYYDAKKMVQYFEILRERYPELYIPFDKILTVGRAYR
;
A
#
# COMPACT_ATOMS: atom_id res chain seq x y z
N MET A 1 -40.17 29.59 -13.25
CA MET A 1 -39.08 28.94 -12.49
C MET A 1 -38.17 28.28 -13.51
N THR A 2 -36.93 28.75 -13.62
CA THR A 2 -35.92 28.08 -14.45
C THR A 2 -35.20 27.08 -13.56
N ASP A 3 -35.43 25.79 -13.80
CA ASP A 3 -34.71 24.72 -13.13
C ASP A 3 -33.22 24.80 -13.50
N GLY A 4 -32.36 24.90 -12.48
CA GLY A 4 -30.91 24.92 -12.63
C GLY A 4 -30.30 23.64 -12.09
N ILE A 5 -29.36 23.04 -12.83
CA ILE A 5 -28.58 21.89 -12.37
C ILE A 5 -27.27 22.41 -11.77
N SER A 6 -27.03 22.12 -10.50
CA SER A 6 -25.73 22.32 -9.85
C SER A 6 -25.00 20.99 -9.75
N ARG A 7 -23.69 20.97 -10.04
CA ARG A 7 -22.82 19.80 -9.86
C ARG A 7 -21.54 20.20 -9.15
N ILE A 8 -21.09 19.35 -8.24
CA ILE A 8 -19.81 19.51 -7.54
C ILE A 8 -18.78 18.59 -8.22
N ILE A 9 -17.68 19.16 -8.70
CA ILE A 9 -16.58 18.42 -9.33
C ILE A 9 -15.38 18.47 -8.38
N PRO A 10 -14.87 17.31 -7.91
CA PRO A 10 -13.68 17.30 -7.07
C PRO A 10 -12.44 17.66 -7.89
N ILE A 11 -11.64 18.59 -7.39
CA ILE A 11 -10.38 19.01 -8.02
C ILE A 11 -9.22 18.38 -7.25
N ARG A 12 -8.32 17.70 -7.96
CA ARG A 12 -7.01 17.28 -7.43
C ARG A 12 -5.97 18.33 -7.85
N PRO A 13 -5.33 19.03 -6.91
CA PRO A 13 -4.27 19.96 -7.26
C PRO A 13 -3.02 19.21 -7.77
N TRP A 14 -2.25 19.87 -8.63
CA TRP A 14 -0.96 19.36 -9.13
C TRP A 14 0.12 19.55 -8.07
N GLY A 15 0.71 18.46 -7.58
CA GLY A 15 1.71 18.51 -6.51
C GLY A 15 1.48 17.48 -5.40
N MET A 16 2.23 17.61 -4.32
CA MET A 16 2.19 16.73 -3.16
C MET A 16 2.06 17.48 -1.84
N GLU A 17 1.35 16.86 -0.90
CA GLU A 17 1.20 17.38 0.46
C GLU A 17 2.28 16.77 1.37
N TYR A 18 3.04 17.62 2.04
CA TYR A 18 4.04 17.25 3.05
C TYR A 18 3.52 17.61 4.43
N ALA A 19 3.97 16.88 5.45
CA ALA A 19 3.55 17.15 6.82
C ALA A 19 4.65 16.87 7.84
N ASP A 20 4.66 17.69 8.88
CA ASP A 20 5.30 17.42 10.16
C ASP A 20 4.22 17.28 11.24
N SER A 21 4.47 16.44 12.23
CA SER A 21 3.52 16.19 13.31
C SER A 21 4.24 15.97 14.63
N LYS A 22 3.61 16.45 15.70
CA LYS A 22 4.04 16.25 17.08
C LYS A 22 2.84 15.76 17.88
N GLY A 23 3.05 14.74 18.69
CA GLY A 23 2.04 14.21 19.61
C GLY A 23 2.63 14.02 21.00
N GLY A 24 1.76 13.84 21.99
CA GLY A 24 2.21 13.61 23.36
C GLY A 24 1.07 13.63 24.37
N THR A 25 1.45 13.49 25.62
CA THR A 25 0.60 13.79 26.77
C THR A 25 1.36 14.69 27.73
N SER A 26 0.69 15.65 28.35
CA SER A 26 1.29 16.50 29.37
C SER A 26 0.35 16.70 30.55
N SER A 27 0.93 16.85 31.74
CA SER A 27 0.25 17.27 32.97
C SER A 27 0.57 18.70 33.37
N GLY A 28 1.21 19.46 32.49
CA GLY A 28 1.59 20.86 32.67
C GLY A 28 1.55 21.61 31.34
N SER A 29 2.17 22.78 31.30
CA SER A 29 2.38 23.49 30.05
C SER A 29 3.38 22.73 29.16
N GLU A 30 3.18 22.77 27.85
CA GLU A 30 4.01 22.08 26.87
C GLU A 30 4.25 22.97 25.66
N THR A 31 5.40 22.78 24.99
CA THR A 31 5.72 23.52 23.76
C THR A 31 6.29 22.57 22.72
N VAL A 32 5.72 22.62 21.52
CA VAL A 32 6.20 21.83 20.39
C VAL A 32 6.48 22.71 19.19
N PHE A 33 7.47 22.31 18.41
CA PHE A 33 7.87 23.00 17.19
C PHE A 33 7.58 22.10 16.00
N LEU A 34 6.91 22.65 14.99
CA LEU A 34 6.61 21.98 13.74
C LEU A 34 7.25 22.72 12.59
N GLN A 35 7.86 21.99 11.66
CA GLN A 35 8.45 22.59 10.47
C GLN A 35 8.26 21.66 9.28
N LEU A 36 7.73 22.21 8.19
CA LEU A 36 7.66 21.46 6.93
C LEU A 36 9.07 21.22 6.36
N PRO A 37 9.28 20.15 5.58
CA PRO A 37 10.55 19.91 4.90
C PRO A 37 11.07 21.16 4.17
N LEU A 38 12.35 21.46 4.37
CA LEU A 38 13.02 22.60 3.74
C LEU A 38 13.32 22.33 2.25
N GLY A 39 13.68 23.38 1.52
CA GLY A 39 14.15 23.30 0.14
C GLY A 39 13.04 23.08 -0.89
N ARG A 40 11.82 23.56 -0.62
CA ARG A 40 10.69 23.57 -1.57
C ARG A 40 9.70 24.68 -1.26
N GLU A 41 8.97 25.13 -2.26
CA GLU A 41 7.88 26.07 -2.08
C GLU A 41 6.57 25.39 -1.69
N TYR A 42 5.79 26.03 -0.82
CA TYR A 42 4.47 25.57 -0.40
C TYR A 42 3.40 26.57 -0.83
N ALA A 43 2.55 26.16 -1.78
CA ALA A 43 1.44 26.97 -2.28
C ALA A 43 0.31 27.15 -1.26
N SER A 44 0.20 26.24 -0.29
CA SER A 44 -0.70 26.39 0.85
C SER A 44 -0.18 25.69 2.08
N LYS A 45 -0.58 26.16 3.26
CA LYS A 45 -0.25 25.59 4.56
C LYS A 45 -1.50 25.51 5.43
N ARG A 46 -1.57 24.49 6.26
CA ARG A 46 -2.62 24.29 7.26
C ARG A 46 -2.03 23.63 8.49
N MET A 47 -2.46 24.05 9.67
CA MET A 47 -2.19 23.33 10.90
C MET A 47 -3.51 22.90 11.55
N ALA A 48 -3.58 21.65 11.98
CA ALA A 48 -4.66 21.14 12.81
C ALA A 48 -4.10 20.66 14.14
N ILE A 49 -4.74 21.06 15.23
CA ILE A 49 -4.41 20.66 16.60
C ILE A 49 -5.58 19.84 17.16
N SER A 50 -5.29 18.73 17.83
CA SER A 50 -6.27 17.95 18.57
C SER A 50 -5.91 17.87 20.05
N ILE A 51 -6.89 18.03 20.92
CA ILE A 51 -6.76 17.90 22.38
C ILE A 51 -7.70 16.81 22.88
N GLY A 52 -7.11 15.74 23.39
CA GLY A 52 -7.81 14.69 24.11
C GLY A 52 -7.92 15.05 25.60
N PRO A 53 -9.14 15.20 26.15
CA PRO A 53 -9.36 15.65 27.52
C PRO A 53 -8.85 14.68 28.60
N SER A 54 -8.77 13.39 28.28
CA SER A 54 -8.39 12.33 29.22
C SER A 54 -7.67 11.17 28.50
N MET A 55 -7.02 10.30 29.27
CA MET A 55 -6.34 9.11 28.71
C MET A 55 -7.35 8.09 28.20
N SER A 56 -8.53 7.97 28.82
CA SER A 56 -9.60 7.12 28.31
C SER A 56 -10.12 7.61 26.97
N ARG A 57 -10.25 8.93 26.80
CA ARG A 57 -10.61 9.51 25.51
C ARG A 57 -9.52 9.30 24.47
N LEU A 58 -8.25 9.42 24.84
CA LEU A 58 -7.11 9.10 23.98
C LEU A 58 -7.18 7.66 23.48
N ILE A 59 -7.33 6.67 24.38
CA ILE A 59 -7.42 5.24 24.00
C ILE A 59 -8.63 4.98 23.10
N PHE A 60 -9.79 5.59 23.40
CA PHE A 60 -10.97 5.51 22.55
C PHE A 60 -10.69 6.04 21.14
N ASP A 61 -10.14 7.25 21.02
CA ASP A 61 -9.89 7.89 19.73
C ASP A 61 -8.80 7.17 18.93
N LEU A 62 -7.77 6.64 19.60
CA LEU A 62 -6.76 5.81 18.94
C LEU A 62 -7.33 4.47 18.45
N THR A 63 -8.45 4.01 19.01
CA THR A 63 -9.07 2.73 18.64
C THR A 63 -10.11 2.90 17.55
N VAL A 64 -11.10 3.76 17.77
CA VAL A 64 -12.28 3.93 16.89
C VAL A 64 -12.06 5.05 15.88
N GLY A 65 -11.16 6.00 16.18
CA GLY A 65 -10.85 7.12 15.30
C GLY A 65 -10.45 6.61 13.93
N LYS A 66 -11.29 6.91 12.94
CA LYS A 66 -10.94 6.68 11.55
C LYS A 66 -9.96 7.78 11.16
N PRO A 67 -8.83 7.44 10.48
CA PRO A 67 -8.04 8.46 9.80
C PRO A 67 -9.00 9.28 8.95
N ARG A 68 -9.14 10.57 9.22
CA ARG A 68 -9.81 11.46 8.26
C ARG A 68 -8.88 11.56 7.07
N MET A 69 -9.03 10.64 6.13
CA MET A 69 -8.19 10.57 4.95
C MET A 69 -8.35 11.88 4.19
N ARG A 70 -7.27 12.67 4.14
CA ARG A 70 -7.18 13.76 3.17
C ARG A 70 -7.14 13.12 1.76
N PRO A 71 -7.68 13.80 0.73
CA PRO A 71 -7.60 13.34 -0.64
C PRO A 71 -6.14 12.99 -1.03
N ALA A 72 -5.99 12.04 -1.94
CA ALA A 72 -4.69 11.55 -2.42
C ALA A 72 -3.70 12.68 -2.77
N GLY A 73 -2.43 12.47 -2.44
CA GLY A 73 -1.34 13.46 -2.63
C GLY A 73 -0.41 13.61 -1.43
N LEU A 74 -0.73 13.02 -0.26
CA LEU A 74 0.15 13.03 0.91
C LEU A 74 1.43 12.22 0.67
N HIS A 75 2.58 12.85 0.82
CA HIS A 75 3.89 12.20 0.85
C HIS A 75 3.94 11.10 1.91
N ARG A 76 3.29 11.30 3.07
CA ARG A 76 3.21 10.32 4.16
C ARG A 76 1.79 9.77 4.34
N ARG A 77 1.22 9.20 3.28
CA ARG A 77 -0.16 8.66 3.33
C ARG A 77 -0.20 7.43 4.26
N ILE A 78 -1.02 7.49 5.31
CA ILE A 78 -1.41 6.30 6.07
C ILE A 78 -2.45 5.55 5.22
N ILE A 79 -2.14 4.31 4.87
CA ILE A 79 -2.99 3.46 4.01
C ILE A 79 -3.50 2.30 4.88
N PRO A 80 -4.74 2.36 5.39
CA PRO A 80 -5.37 1.21 6.02
C PRO A 80 -5.58 0.11 4.98
N MET A 81 -5.08 -1.09 5.27
CA MET A 81 -5.26 -2.24 4.39
C MET A 81 -6.42 -3.12 4.85
N PRO A 82 -7.09 -3.83 3.93
CA PRO A 82 -8.14 -4.77 4.30
C PRO A 82 -7.68 -5.81 5.35
N GLY A 83 -6.42 -6.27 5.28
CA GLY A 83 -5.79 -7.16 6.26
C GLY A 83 -5.51 -6.55 7.64
N ASP A 84 -5.60 -5.22 7.80
CA ASP A 84 -5.32 -4.54 9.07
C ASP A 84 -6.47 -4.62 10.07
N ALA A 85 -7.60 -5.22 9.69
CA ALA A 85 -8.74 -5.44 10.59
C ALA A 85 -8.35 -6.18 11.88
N ALA A 86 -7.33 -7.04 11.83
CA ALA A 86 -6.76 -7.70 13.00
C ALA A 86 -6.05 -6.73 13.96
N SER A 87 -5.30 -5.76 13.43
CA SER A 87 -4.68 -4.72 14.26
C SER A 87 -5.74 -3.79 14.88
N ASP A 88 -6.81 -3.48 14.14
CA ASP A 88 -7.96 -2.75 14.67
C ASP A 88 -8.65 -3.53 15.79
N LEU A 89 -8.82 -4.85 15.64
CA LEU A 89 -9.44 -5.69 16.66
C LEU A 89 -8.55 -5.82 17.90
N LEU A 90 -7.23 -5.92 17.73
CA LEU A 90 -6.28 -5.94 18.84
C LEU A 90 -6.36 -4.64 19.66
N ALA A 91 -6.38 -3.49 18.99
CA ALA A 91 -6.60 -2.20 19.64
C ALA A 91 -7.93 -2.19 20.41
N ALA A 92 -9.01 -2.64 19.79
CA ALA A 92 -10.34 -2.68 20.41
C ALA A 92 -10.41 -3.60 21.62
N ALA A 93 -9.78 -4.78 21.57
CA ALA A 93 -9.73 -5.71 22.69
C ALA A 93 -9.03 -5.10 23.90
N HIS A 94 -7.84 -4.52 23.71
CA HIS A 94 -7.10 -3.87 24.80
C HIS A 94 -7.78 -2.59 25.31
N ALA A 95 -8.43 -1.81 24.44
CA ALA A 95 -9.25 -0.68 24.85
C ALA A 95 -10.45 -1.12 25.72
N LEU A 96 -11.10 -2.24 25.36
CA LEU A 96 -12.19 -2.83 26.15
C LEU A 96 -11.69 -3.30 27.53
N ASP A 97 -10.53 -3.96 27.61
CA ASP A 97 -9.93 -4.34 28.90
C ASP A 97 -9.59 -3.11 29.76
N TYR A 98 -9.03 -2.07 29.13
CA TYR A 98 -8.73 -0.81 29.80
C TYR A 98 -9.98 -0.15 30.40
N VAL A 99 -11.03 0.08 29.61
CA VAL A 99 -12.25 0.77 30.10
C VAL A 99 -13.03 -0.06 31.13
N LYS A 100 -12.90 -1.39 31.12
CA LYS A 100 -13.44 -2.25 32.18
C LYS A 100 -12.72 -2.04 33.52
N ALA A 101 -11.42 -1.77 33.49
CA ALA A 101 -10.60 -1.63 34.68
C ALA A 101 -10.67 -0.22 35.28
N VAL A 102 -10.63 0.81 34.44
CA VAL A 102 -10.53 2.22 34.90
C VAL A 102 -11.86 2.98 34.84
N GLY A 103 -12.90 2.39 34.25
CA GLY A 103 -14.12 3.11 33.88
C GLY A 103 -13.96 3.90 32.57
N GLY A 104 -15.05 4.51 32.12
CA GLY A 104 -15.08 5.27 30.88
C GLY A 104 -16.47 5.82 30.61
N ASN A 105 -16.61 6.62 29.55
CA ASN A 105 -17.92 7.11 29.13
C ASN A 105 -18.78 5.92 28.65
N PRO A 106 -20.00 5.70 29.17
CA PRO A 106 -20.86 4.59 28.77
C PRO A 106 -21.14 4.52 27.26
N THR A 107 -21.22 5.67 26.59
CA THR A 107 -21.45 5.75 25.14
C THR A 107 -20.22 5.29 24.35
N ASP A 108 -19.03 5.71 24.77
CA ASP A 108 -17.77 5.29 24.17
C ASP A 108 -17.54 3.77 24.39
N ASN A 109 -17.85 3.27 25.59
CA ASN A 109 -17.74 1.85 25.93
C ASN A 109 -18.65 0.98 25.05
N ARG A 110 -19.90 1.40 24.83
CA ARG A 110 -20.83 0.72 23.91
C ARG A 110 -20.32 0.74 22.47
N THR A 111 -19.83 1.89 22.01
CA THR A 111 -19.26 2.07 20.68
C THR A 111 -18.04 1.17 20.45
N LEU A 112 -17.15 1.05 21.45
CA LEU A 112 -16.00 0.14 21.41
C LEU A 112 -16.43 -1.33 21.25
N MET A 113 -17.44 -1.76 22.02
CA MET A 113 -17.96 -3.13 21.94
C MET A 113 -18.60 -3.42 20.58
N GLU A 114 -19.41 -2.49 20.05
CA GLU A 114 -20.02 -2.60 18.72
C GLU A 114 -18.95 -2.63 17.63
N TYR A 115 -17.93 -1.77 17.72
CA TYR A 115 -16.80 -1.74 16.80
C TYR A 115 -16.03 -3.07 16.79
N ALA A 116 -15.69 -3.61 17.96
CA ALA A 116 -15.01 -4.90 18.09
C ALA A 116 -15.83 -6.06 17.49
N ARG A 117 -17.16 -6.10 17.72
CA ARG A 117 -18.05 -7.09 17.11
C ARG A 117 -18.09 -6.99 15.58
N SER A 118 -18.11 -5.77 15.04
CA SER A 118 -18.06 -5.57 13.59
C SER A 118 -16.74 -6.06 12.98
N LEU A 119 -15.61 -5.84 13.68
CA LEU A 119 -14.29 -6.29 13.26
C LEU A 119 -14.17 -7.82 13.30
N VAL A 120 -14.69 -8.48 14.34
CA VAL A 120 -14.77 -9.95 14.39
C VAL A 120 -15.59 -10.47 13.20
N SER A 121 -16.75 -9.86 12.92
CA SER A 121 -17.58 -10.24 11.79
C SER A 121 -16.83 -10.10 10.46
N LYS A 122 -16.13 -8.98 10.26
CA LYS A 122 -15.26 -8.75 9.09
C LYS A 122 -14.15 -9.80 8.98
N ILE A 123 -13.51 -10.16 10.09
CA ILE A 123 -12.45 -11.18 10.11
C ILE A 123 -13.02 -12.56 9.75
N VAL A 124 -14.19 -12.92 10.26
CA VAL A 124 -14.83 -14.22 9.96
C VAL A 124 -15.14 -14.35 8.46
N VAL A 125 -15.74 -13.33 7.84
CA VAL A 125 -16.12 -13.39 6.40
C VAL A 125 -14.93 -13.29 5.44
N THR A 126 -13.76 -12.90 5.92
CA THR A 126 -12.54 -12.76 5.11
C THR A 126 -11.53 -13.89 5.33
N GLN A 127 -11.87 -14.87 6.17
CA GLN A 127 -11.06 -16.07 6.36
C GLN A 127 -11.11 -16.92 5.08
N ARG A 128 -9.94 -17.35 4.61
CA ARG A 128 -9.81 -18.21 3.43
C ARG A 128 -10.14 -19.66 3.74
N GLU A 129 -10.39 -20.46 2.71
CA GLU A 129 -10.62 -21.91 2.84
C GLU A 129 -9.48 -22.62 3.58
N SER A 130 -8.23 -22.20 3.35
CA SER A 130 -7.06 -22.72 4.05
C SER A 130 -6.94 -22.27 5.52
N GLY A 131 -7.92 -21.53 6.05
CA GLY A 131 -7.99 -21.08 7.45
C GLY A 131 -7.23 -19.79 7.80
N GLY A 132 -6.43 -19.25 6.88
CA GLY A 132 -5.66 -18.01 7.10
C GLY A 132 -6.28 -16.76 6.47
N TRP A 133 -5.56 -15.64 6.57
CA TRP A 133 -6.00 -14.33 6.08
C TRP A 133 -5.04 -13.66 5.09
N SER A 134 -5.63 -12.83 4.24
CA SER A 134 -5.09 -11.80 3.35
C SER A 134 -4.36 -10.62 3.96
N TRP A 135 -3.17 -10.25 3.49
CA TRP A 135 -2.82 -8.82 3.45
C TRP A 135 -3.87 -8.01 2.64
N CYS A 136 -4.23 -8.52 1.45
CA CYS A 136 -5.42 -8.11 0.73
C CYS A 136 -6.38 -9.30 0.54
N HIS A 137 -7.60 -9.21 1.10
CA HIS A 137 -8.60 -10.29 1.07
C HIS A 137 -9.65 -10.14 -0.04
N LEU A 138 -9.54 -9.12 -0.90
CA LEU A 138 -10.52 -8.83 -1.96
C LEU A 138 -10.31 -9.68 -3.23
N VAL A 139 -9.46 -10.70 -3.16
CA VAL A 139 -9.14 -11.61 -4.26
C VAL A 139 -9.62 -13.02 -3.92
N ASN A 140 -10.56 -13.53 -4.71
CA ASN A 140 -11.00 -14.92 -4.64
C ASN A 140 -9.85 -15.86 -5.04
N GLY A 141 -9.58 -16.88 -4.24
CA GLY A 141 -8.51 -17.87 -4.50
C GLY A 141 -7.07 -17.45 -4.14
N GLY A 142 -6.87 -16.28 -3.52
CA GLY A 142 -5.52 -15.77 -3.20
C GLY A 142 -4.77 -16.53 -2.08
N SER A 143 -3.43 -16.39 -2.05
CA SER A 143 -2.53 -16.97 -1.05
C SER A 143 -2.65 -16.29 0.32
N THR A 144 -2.63 -17.06 1.43
CA THR A 144 -2.66 -16.53 2.81
C THR A 144 -1.34 -15.89 3.21
N ASP A 145 -1.42 -14.81 3.96
CA ASP A 145 -0.28 -14.18 4.62
C ASP A 145 -0.12 -14.70 6.05
N VAL A 146 1.04 -15.30 6.35
CA VAL A 146 1.31 -15.91 7.67
C VAL A 146 1.31 -14.89 8.79
N TYR A 147 1.80 -13.67 8.54
CA TYR A 147 1.93 -12.65 9.57
C TYR A 147 0.60 -11.98 9.86
N VAL A 148 -0.21 -11.73 8.82
CA VAL A 148 -1.60 -11.28 9.01
C VAL A 148 -2.39 -12.35 9.75
N THR A 149 -2.20 -13.62 9.42
CA THR A 149 -2.83 -14.74 10.14
C THR A 149 -2.41 -14.78 11.60
N ALA A 150 -1.12 -14.58 11.91
CA ALA A 150 -0.61 -14.55 13.28
C ALA A 150 -1.19 -13.38 14.09
N ARG A 151 -1.24 -12.18 13.51
CA ARG A 151 -1.89 -11.00 14.12
C ARG A 151 -3.38 -11.23 14.34
N THR A 152 -4.05 -11.90 13.40
CA THR A 152 -5.49 -12.21 13.49
C THR A 152 -5.79 -13.18 14.63
N VAL A 153 -5.04 -14.28 14.74
CA VAL A 153 -5.20 -15.23 15.85
C VAL A 153 -4.95 -14.55 17.19
N TRP A 154 -3.89 -13.73 17.30
CA TRP A 154 -3.63 -12.95 18.51
C TRP A 154 -4.82 -12.04 18.86
N ALA A 155 -5.30 -11.23 17.91
CA ALA A 155 -6.40 -10.30 18.12
C ALA A 155 -7.72 -11.00 18.51
N LEU A 156 -8.05 -12.13 17.87
CA LEU A 156 -9.25 -12.91 18.19
C LEU A 156 -9.19 -13.47 19.62
N VAL A 157 -8.02 -13.90 20.09
CA VAL A 157 -7.83 -14.37 21.47
C VAL A 157 -8.00 -13.23 22.47
N GLU A 158 -7.40 -12.06 22.22
CA GLU A 158 -7.60 -10.90 23.11
C GLU A 158 -9.05 -10.43 23.12
N ALA A 159 -9.72 -10.43 21.97
CA ALA A 159 -11.12 -10.07 21.85
C ALA A 159 -12.01 -11.02 22.69
N LYS A 160 -11.76 -12.34 22.60
CA LYS A 160 -12.45 -13.35 23.41
C LYS A 160 -12.22 -13.13 24.91
N ARG A 161 -10.98 -12.87 25.34
CA ARG A 161 -10.64 -12.54 26.74
C ARG A 161 -11.32 -11.25 27.21
N SER A 162 -11.52 -10.32 26.30
CA SER A 162 -12.22 -9.05 26.53
C SER A 162 -13.75 -9.17 26.43
N GLY A 163 -14.30 -10.39 26.34
CA GLY A 163 -15.74 -10.64 26.35
C GLY A 163 -16.45 -10.41 25.02
N VAL A 164 -15.71 -10.29 23.92
CA VAL A 164 -16.28 -10.26 22.56
C VAL A 164 -16.51 -11.70 22.10
N THR A 165 -17.70 -11.99 21.58
CA THR A 165 -18.01 -13.31 21.02
C THR A 165 -17.17 -13.58 19.77
N VAL A 166 -16.43 -14.69 19.77
CA VAL A 166 -15.62 -15.15 18.64
C VAL A 166 -16.05 -16.56 18.25
N ASN A 167 -16.24 -16.79 16.94
CA ASN A 167 -16.56 -18.11 16.40
C ASN A 167 -15.39 -19.08 16.67
N PRO A 168 -15.61 -20.20 17.40
CA PRO A 168 -14.54 -21.15 17.72
C PRO A 168 -13.91 -21.79 16.49
N GLN A 169 -14.70 -22.16 15.48
CA GLN A 169 -14.23 -22.79 14.25
C GLN A 169 -13.31 -21.85 13.46
N THR A 170 -13.62 -20.55 13.41
CA THR A 170 -12.76 -19.54 12.78
C THR A 170 -11.39 -19.51 13.46
N LEU A 171 -11.35 -19.50 14.79
CA LEU A 171 -10.11 -19.48 15.55
C LEU A 171 -9.31 -20.77 15.36
N GLU A 172 -9.95 -21.93 15.45
CA GLU A 172 -9.32 -23.25 15.28
C GLU A 172 -8.65 -23.39 13.90
N LYS A 173 -9.35 -23.02 12.82
CA LYS A 173 -8.77 -23.01 11.46
C LYS A 173 -7.56 -22.09 11.34
N GLY A 174 -7.59 -20.93 11.98
CA GLY A 174 -6.46 -20.01 12.04
C GLY A 174 -5.25 -20.61 12.76
N ILE A 175 -5.48 -21.28 13.89
CA ILE A 175 -4.43 -21.98 14.65
C ILE A 175 -3.79 -23.10 13.82
N GLU A 176 -4.60 -23.93 13.18
CA GLU A 176 -4.10 -25.01 12.30
C GLU A 176 -3.27 -24.46 11.14
N ARG A 177 -3.72 -23.36 10.52
CA ARG A 177 -2.94 -22.70 9.47
C ARG A 177 -1.59 -22.20 9.97
N LEU A 178 -1.52 -21.65 11.20
CA LEU A 178 -0.28 -21.20 11.82
C LEU A 178 0.67 -22.35 12.13
N LYS A 179 0.18 -23.49 12.63
CA LYS A 179 1.00 -24.69 12.83
C LYS A 179 1.62 -25.16 11.52
N GLN A 180 0.82 -25.23 10.46
CA GLN A 180 1.30 -25.60 9.13
C GLN A 180 2.37 -24.60 8.65
N ALA A 181 2.12 -23.31 8.79
CA ALA A 181 3.08 -22.28 8.38
C ALA A 181 4.38 -22.35 9.21
N PHE A 182 4.29 -22.62 10.51
CA PHE A 182 5.45 -22.81 11.39
C PHE A 182 6.32 -23.99 10.94
N ASN A 183 5.69 -25.10 10.55
CA ASN A 183 6.39 -26.30 10.05
C ASN A 183 6.98 -26.11 8.65
N GLN A 184 6.32 -25.32 7.80
CA GLN A 184 6.77 -25.00 6.43
C GLN A 184 7.87 -23.93 6.39
N ALA A 185 7.92 -23.03 7.38
CA ALA A 185 8.94 -21.99 7.46
C ALA A 185 10.34 -22.60 7.57
N ALA A 186 11.30 -21.99 6.87
CA ALA A 186 12.68 -22.45 6.87
C ALA A 186 13.22 -22.57 8.30
N GLN A 187 14.03 -23.60 8.56
CA GLN A 187 14.51 -23.89 9.92
C GLN A 187 15.37 -22.79 10.53
N ASN A 188 15.95 -21.92 9.70
CA ASN A 188 16.76 -20.77 10.10
C ASN A 188 16.00 -19.43 10.01
N ASP A 189 14.71 -19.42 9.67
CA ASP A 189 13.88 -18.21 9.67
C ASP A 189 13.33 -17.94 11.07
N ASP A 190 14.23 -17.56 11.97
CA ASP A 190 13.91 -17.29 13.38
C ASP A 190 12.93 -16.10 13.52
N GLU A 191 12.91 -15.15 12.57
CA GLU A 191 12.01 -14.00 12.58
C GLU A 191 10.56 -14.41 12.26
N ALA A 192 10.32 -15.12 11.15
CA ALA A 192 8.99 -15.62 10.84
C ALA A 192 8.46 -16.55 11.94
N LYS A 193 9.31 -17.44 12.44
CA LYS A 193 8.93 -18.39 13.48
C LYS A 193 8.67 -17.71 14.83
N ALA A 194 9.38 -16.65 15.20
CA ALA A 194 9.09 -15.89 16.43
C ALA A 194 7.69 -15.25 16.39
N VAL A 195 7.28 -14.67 15.26
CA VAL A 195 5.95 -14.06 15.11
C VAL A 195 4.84 -15.12 15.24
N VAL A 196 4.99 -16.23 14.52
CA VAL A 196 4.01 -17.33 14.55
C VAL A 196 3.94 -17.98 15.93
N LEU A 197 5.09 -18.25 16.54
CA LEU A 197 5.18 -18.89 17.85
C LEU A 197 4.55 -18.01 18.93
N HIS A 198 4.73 -16.68 18.87
CA HIS A 198 4.04 -15.76 19.77
C HIS A 198 2.52 -15.93 19.71
N ALA A 199 1.92 -15.93 18.52
CA ALA A 199 0.48 -16.17 18.40
C ALA A 199 0.06 -17.53 18.97
N LEU A 200 0.84 -18.58 18.72
CA LEU A 200 0.59 -19.93 19.27
C LEU A 200 0.70 -20.00 20.81
N THR A 201 1.56 -19.18 21.44
CA THR A 201 1.61 -19.11 22.92
C THR A 201 0.32 -18.56 23.52
N ARG A 202 -0.39 -17.66 22.83
CA ARG A 202 -1.66 -17.08 23.34
C ARG A 202 -2.78 -18.12 23.44
N VAL A 203 -2.67 -19.22 22.70
CA VAL A 203 -3.62 -20.35 22.70
C VAL A 203 -3.06 -21.61 23.37
N GLY A 204 -1.88 -21.53 23.98
CA GLY A 204 -1.26 -22.67 24.68
C GLY A 204 -0.76 -23.78 23.76
N GLN A 205 -0.48 -23.50 22.48
CA GLN A 205 -0.05 -24.50 21.48
C GLN A 205 1.34 -24.20 20.91
N ALA A 206 2.20 -23.55 21.71
CA ALA A 206 3.56 -23.21 21.31
C ALA A 206 4.52 -24.40 21.45
N ASP A 207 5.44 -24.52 20.50
CA ASP A 207 6.58 -25.44 20.60
C ASP A 207 7.66 -24.87 21.55
N PHE A 208 7.77 -25.49 22.72
CA PHE A 208 8.76 -25.10 23.74
C PHE A 208 10.20 -25.32 23.28
N ALA A 209 10.47 -26.34 22.46
CA ALA A 209 11.81 -26.62 21.95
C ALA A 209 12.29 -25.47 21.05
N TYR A 210 11.39 -24.92 20.23
CA TYR A 210 11.71 -23.76 19.41
C TYR A 210 11.84 -22.47 20.21
N ALA A 211 11.03 -22.26 21.25
CA ALA A 211 11.20 -21.14 22.16
C ALA A 211 12.61 -21.12 22.77
N ASN A 212 13.12 -22.29 23.20
CA ASN A 212 14.50 -22.41 23.68
C ASN A 212 15.56 -22.12 22.62
N ARG A 213 15.31 -22.46 21.35
CA ARG A 213 16.19 -22.07 20.23
C ARG A 213 16.26 -20.54 20.10
N LEU A 214 15.13 -19.84 20.12
CA LEU A 214 15.10 -18.37 20.07
C LEU A 214 15.90 -17.77 21.23
N TYR A 215 15.74 -18.32 22.44
CA TYR A 215 16.55 -17.89 23.59
C TYR A 215 18.05 -18.13 23.38
N ARG A 216 18.48 -19.31 22.90
CA ARG A 216 19.89 -19.59 22.59
C ARG A 216 20.46 -18.62 21.54
N ASN A 217 19.66 -18.29 20.54
CA ASN A 217 20.05 -17.42 19.42
C ASN A 217 19.83 -15.93 19.69
N ARG A 218 19.41 -15.52 20.90
CA ARG A 218 18.96 -14.15 21.22
C ARG A 218 19.89 -13.03 20.72
N HIS A 219 21.20 -13.20 20.77
CA HIS A 219 22.15 -12.17 20.30
C HIS A 219 22.16 -11.98 18.77
N GLN A 220 21.64 -12.94 18.01
CA GLN A 220 21.50 -12.92 16.55
C GLN A 220 20.10 -12.49 16.09
N LEU A 221 19.17 -12.27 17.01
CA LEU A 221 17.81 -11.85 16.68
C LEU A 221 17.74 -10.35 16.38
N SER A 222 16.78 -9.98 15.52
CA SER A 222 16.37 -8.58 15.34
C SER A 222 15.67 -8.05 16.59
N PRO A 223 15.60 -6.73 16.82
CA PRO A 223 14.86 -6.16 17.95
C PRO A 223 13.38 -6.57 17.99
N ALA A 224 12.72 -6.70 16.84
CA ALA A 224 11.36 -7.21 16.75
C ALA A 224 11.28 -8.68 17.22
N SER A 225 12.19 -9.54 16.76
CA SER A 225 12.26 -10.95 17.18
C SER A 225 12.59 -11.11 18.66
N LEU A 226 13.43 -10.24 19.23
CA LEU A 226 13.70 -10.18 20.67
C LEU A 226 12.43 -9.82 21.46
N ALA A 227 11.69 -8.79 21.02
CA ALA A 227 10.43 -8.40 21.65
C ALA A 227 9.39 -9.53 21.62
N TYR A 228 9.21 -10.19 20.47
CA TYR A 228 8.34 -11.37 20.38
C TYR A 228 8.82 -12.51 21.25
N SER A 229 10.13 -12.77 21.32
CA SER A 229 10.71 -13.82 22.16
C SER A 229 10.49 -13.55 23.65
N ALA A 230 10.65 -12.30 24.10
CA ALA A 230 10.35 -11.90 25.46
C ALA A 230 8.85 -12.10 25.78
N LEU A 231 7.95 -11.73 24.87
CA LEU A 231 6.50 -11.99 25.01
C LEU A 231 6.17 -13.49 25.04
N ILE A 232 6.85 -14.31 24.23
CA ILE A 232 6.70 -15.77 24.24
C ILE A 232 7.03 -16.32 25.63
N PHE A 233 8.17 -15.96 26.20
CA PHE A 233 8.56 -16.46 27.52
C PHE A 233 7.71 -15.87 28.66
N ALA A 234 7.22 -14.64 28.53
CA ALA A 234 6.23 -14.09 29.45
C ALA A 234 4.92 -14.89 29.42
N ASN A 235 4.39 -15.20 28.23
CA ASN A 235 3.19 -16.02 28.06
C ASN A 235 3.36 -17.46 28.60
N LEU A 236 4.58 -17.98 28.57
CA LEU A 236 4.95 -19.30 29.12
C LEU A 236 5.24 -19.25 30.64
N ASN A 237 5.05 -18.11 31.31
CA ASN A 237 5.38 -17.91 32.73
C ASN A 237 6.84 -18.23 33.05
N ARG A 238 7.77 -17.73 32.23
CA ARG A 238 9.23 -17.87 32.36
C ARG A 238 9.89 -16.49 32.39
N ASN A 239 9.47 -15.66 33.33
CA ASN A 239 9.87 -14.25 33.42
C ASN A 239 11.38 -14.04 33.61
N GLY A 240 12.10 -14.99 34.22
CA GLY A 240 13.57 -14.92 34.30
C GLY A 240 14.24 -14.95 32.91
N ILE A 241 13.84 -15.92 32.07
CA ILE A 241 14.34 -16.03 30.69
C ILE A 241 13.90 -14.83 29.86
N ALA A 242 12.64 -14.39 30.02
CA ALA A 242 12.15 -13.20 29.34
C ALA A 242 12.96 -11.96 29.73
N GLY A 243 13.35 -11.84 31.01
CA GLY A 243 14.23 -10.79 31.52
C GLY A 243 15.61 -10.77 30.84
N GLU A 244 16.26 -11.93 30.69
CA GLU A 244 17.55 -12.01 29.98
C GLU A 244 17.44 -11.59 28.50
N ILE A 245 16.32 -11.90 27.85
CA ILE A 245 16.06 -11.44 26.47
C ILE A 245 15.84 -9.93 26.45
N LEU A 246 15.13 -9.38 27.44
CA LEU A 246 14.96 -7.94 27.59
C LEU A 246 16.30 -7.24 27.83
N ASP A 247 17.25 -7.82 28.58
CA ASP A 247 18.59 -7.24 28.76
C ASP A 247 19.31 -7.03 27.42
N VAL A 248 19.20 -8.01 26.51
CA VAL A 248 19.75 -7.89 25.15
C VAL A 248 19.03 -6.79 24.36
N LEU A 249 17.70 -6.73 24.46
CA LEU A 249 16.89 -5.72 23.78
C LEU A 249 17.20 -4.30 24.29
N GLU A 250 17.34 -4.12 25.61
CA GLU A 250 17.70 -2.86 26.25
C GLU A 250 19.07 -2.33 25.80
N GLY A 251 20.02 -3.23 25.52
CA GLY A 251 21.32 -2.91 24.92
C GLY A 251 21.25 -2.36 23.49
N LEU A 252 20.11 -2.54 22.79
CA LEU A 252 19.87 -2.07 21.43
C LEU A 252 19.03 -0.79 21.38
N LYS A 253 18.65 -0.21 22.52
CA LYS A 253 17.82 1.00 22.56
C LYS A 253 18.51 2.18 21.87
N ARG A 254 17.68 3.04 21.29
CA ARG A 254 18.03 4.38 20.84
C ARG A 254 17.35 5.39 21.75
N GLU A 255 18.02 6.50 21.98
CA GLU A 255 17.52 7.59 22.80
C GLU A 255 17.54 8.89 22.00
N SER A 256 16.54 9.72 22.21
CA SER A 256 16.42 11.02 21.54
C SER A 256 15.58 11.97 22.41
N ARG A 257 15.33 13.18 21.90
CA ARG A 257 14.41 14.15 22.51
C ARG A 257 13.21 14.41 21.62
N SER A 258 12.04 14.51 22.24
CA SER A 258 10.81 14.96 21.61
C SER A 258 10.14 16.02 22.50
N GLY A 259 10.24 17.28 22.08
CA GLY A 259 9.92 18.41 22.97
C GLY A 259 10.80 18.37 24.22
N HIS A 260 10.18 18.38 25.40
CA HIS A 260 10.87 18.27 26.70
C HIS A 260 11.09 16.83 27.17
N ALA A 261 10.52 15.82 26.49
CA ALA A 261 10.61 14.43 26.89
C ALA A 261 11.86 13.74 26.33
N ASN A 262 12.57 12.99 27.18
CA ASN A 262 13.52 11.97 26.75
C ASN A 262 12.72 10.76 26.28
N VAL A 263 12.93 10.36 25.03
CA VAL A 263 12.23 9.23 24.42
C VAL A 263 13.21 8.10 24.13
N CYS A 264 12.75 6.85 24.25
CA CYS A 264 13.52 5.68 23.83
C CYS A 264 12.74 4.84 22.82
N TYR A 265 13.46 4.21 21.91
CA TYR A 265 12.86 3.37 20.87
C TYR A 265 13.82 2.28 20.38
N TRP A 266 13.27 1.33 19.65
CA TRP A 266 14.02 0.24 19.03
C TRP A 266 13.82 0.27 17.52
N GLU A 267 14.94 0.31 16.81
CA GLU A 267 14.96 0.19 15.35
C GLU A 267 14.54 -1.22 14.96
N SER A 268 13.72 -1.35 13.92
CA SER A 268 13.28 -2.65 13.39
C SER A 268 14.43 -3.46 12.80
N GLN A 269 15.51 -2.79 12.37
CA GLN A 269 16.70 -3.40 11.80
C GLN A 269 17.92 -3.22 12.71
N LYS A 270 18.79 -4.23 12.75
CA LYS A 270 20.08 -4.20 13.45
C LYS A 270 21.20 -4.23 12.42
N ALA A 271 22.20 -3.35 12.56
CA ALA A 271 23.36 -3.35 11.65
C ALA A 271 24.01 -4.74 11.59
N GLY A 272 24.24 -5.25 10.37
CA GLY A 272 24.77 -6.60 10.13
C GLY A 272 23.74 -7.73 10.19
N ILE A 273 22.48 -7.46 10.58
CA ILE A 273 21.38 -8.42 10.58
C ILE A 273 20.28 -7.88 9.68
N ARG A 274 20.19 -8.40 8.45
CA ARG A 274 19.07 -8.06 7.56
C ARG A 274 17.81 -8.70 8.15
N SER A 275 16.86 -7.88 8.61
CA SER A 275 15.49 -8.37 8.79
C SER A 275 15.02 -8.90 7.43
N THR A 276 14.68 -10.18 7.41
CA THR A 276 14.21 -10.87 6.20
C THR A 276 12.71 -10.69 6.04
N THR A 277 12.04 -10.20 7.10
CA THR A 277 10.59 -10.06 7.17
C THR A 277 10.14 -8.60 6.96
N PRO A 278 9.47 -8.28 5.85
CA PRO A 278 9.01 -6.92 5.54
C PRO A 278 7.92 -6.41 6.48
N LEU A 279 7.12 -7.31 7.06
CA LEU A 279 6.04 -6.93 7.98
C LEU A 279 6.56 -6.44 9.34
N THR A 280 7.76 -6.84 9.78
CA THR A 280 8.37 -6.40 11.05
C THR A 280 9.24 -5.16 10.89
N ALA A 281 9.33 -4.60 9.68
CA ALA A 281 10.19 -3.47 9.31
C ALA A 281 9.66 -2.10 9.81
N SER A 282 9.08 -2.03 11.01
CA SER A 282 8.53 -0.80 11.60
C SER A 282 9.07 -0.55 13.00
N ASP A 283 9.79 0.56 13.18
CA ASP A 283 10.41 0.94 14.46
C ASP A 283 9.36 1.24 15.53
N ILE A 284 8.26 1.90 15.13
CA ILE A 284 7.16 2.23 16.05
C ILE A 284 6.42 0.99 16.54
N GLU A 285 6.21 0.01 15.67
CA GLU A 285 5.60 -1.27 16.09
C GLU A 285 6.57 -2.10 16.93
N THR A 286 7.86 -2.14 16.55
CA THR A 286 8.92 -2.80 17.32
C THR A 286 9.00 -2.24 18.73
N THR A 287 8.93 -0.91 18.86
CA THR A 287 8.90 -0.21 20.16
C THR A 287 7.64 -0.53 20.95
N ALA A 288 6.48 -0.64 20.30
CA ALA A 288 5.24 -1.03 20.98
C ALA A 288 5.29 -2.48 21.51
N LEU A 289 5.88 -3.41 20.74
CA LEU A 289 6.09 -4.79 21.18
C LEU A 289 7.11 -4.87 22.33
N ALA A 290 8.21 -4.11 22.25
CA ALA A 290 9.19 -4.01 23.32
C ALA A 290 8.56 -3.48 24.61
N LEU A 291 7.73 -2.44 24.51
CA LEU A 291 6.98 -1.89 25.63
C LEU A 291 6.02 -2.94 26.24
N LEU A 292 5.22 -3.64 25.43
CA LEU A 292 4.36 -4.73 25.91
C LEU A 292 5.17 -5.82 26.65
N ALA A 293 6.35 -6.19 26.13
CA ALA A 293 7.22 -7.17 26.75
C ALA A 293 7.76 -6.66 28.10
N MET A 294 8.21 -5.41 28.15
CA MET A 294 8.66 -4.77 29.39
C MET A 294 7.55 -4.68 30.42
N GLU A 295 6.34 -4.26 30.05
CA GLU A 295 5.20 -4.19 30.96
C GLU A 295 4.80 -5.55 31.52
N SER A 296 5.00 -6.62 30.74
CA SER A 296 4.68 -7.99 31.15
C SER A 296 5.71 -8.60 32.13
N VAL A 297 6.97 -8.14 32.10
CA VAL A 297 8.09 -8.78 32.82
C VAL A 297 8.73 -7.84 33.86
N ARG A 298 8.87 -6.56 33.53
CA ARG A 298 9.53 -5.51 34.31
C ARG A 298 8.76 -4.17 34.22
N PRO A 299 7.51 -4.08 34.71
CA PRO A 299 6.67 -2.88 34.56
C PRO A 299 7.26 -1.61 35.21
N ASN A 300 8.17 -1.76 36.18
CA ASN A 300 8.84 -0.64 36.85
C ASN A 300 10.17 -0.23 36.18
N SER A 301 10.49 -0.76 34.99
CA SER A 301 11.70 -0.37 34.26
C SER A 301 11.68 1.13 33.93
N PRO A 302 12.80 1.86 34.10
CA PRO A 302 12.88 3.28 33.77
C PRO A 302 12.67 3.56 32.27
N LEU A 303 12.69 2.54 31.42
CA LEU A 303 12.49 2.64 29.97
C LEU A 303 11.01 2.65 29.55
N VAL A 304 10.09 2.24 30.43
CA VAL A 304 8.65 2.16 30.10
C VAL A 304 8.10 3.52 29.69
N LYS A 305 8.30 4.56 30.52
CA LYS A 305 7.78 5.90 30.23
C LYS A 305 8.43 6.54 28.98
N PRO A 306 9.76 6.52 28.80
CA PRO A 306 10.38 6.99 27.56
C PRO A 306 9.89 6.28 26.29
N ALA A 307 9.56 4.97 26.37
CA ALA A 307 8.97 4.24 25.24
C ALA A 307 7.52 4.67 24.97
N VAL A 308 6.71 4.88 26.02
CA VAL A 308 5.35 5.46 25.89
C VAL A 308 5.40 6.84 25.23
N ASP A 309 6.32 7.70 25.67
CA ASP A 309 6.49 9.04 25.11
C ASP A 309 6.92 9.00 23.64
N TYR A 310 7.77 8.04 23.27
CA TYR A 310 8.11 7.80 21.87
C TYR A 310 6.86 7.47 21.05
N LEU A 311 6.05 6.49 21.47
CA LEU A 311 4.85 6.08 20.73
C LEU A 311 3.87 7.24 20.56
N LEU A 312 3.60 8.00 21.63
CA LEU A 312 2.72 9.17 21.59
C LEU A 312 3.28 10.28 20.70
N SER A 313 4.61 10.47 20.67
CA SER A 313 5.26 11.47 19.82
C SER A 313 5.13 11.21 18.33
N ARG A 314 4.95 9.95 17.94
CA ARG A 314 4.74 9.53 16.55
C ARG A 314 3.28 9.59 16.11
N ARG A 315 2.36 9.97 17.00
CA ARG A 315 0.95 10.16 16.65
C ARG A 315 0.79 11.36 15.73
N THR A 316 0.15 11.13 14.58
CA THR A 316 -0.28 12.19 13.66
C THR A 316 -1.79 12.40 13.77
N TYR A 317 -2.32 13.45 13.15
CA TYR A 317 -3.77 13.62 12.99
C TYR A 317 -4.45 12.41 12.31
N GLY A 318 -3.74 11.75 11.38
CA GLY A 318 -4.23 10.56 10.68
C GLY A 318 -4.03 9.23 11.43
N GLY A 319 -3.46 9.25 12.63
CA GLY A 319 -3.10 8.05 13.39
C GLY A 319 -1.61 7.70 13.28
N PHE A 320 -1.32 6.41 13.19
CA PHE A 320 0.05 5.87 13.14
C PHE A 320 0.40 5.34 11.76
N SER A 321 1.68 5.45 11.40
CA SER A 321 2.24 4.94 10.15
C SER A 321 3.34 3.91 10.47
N PRO A 322 3.29 2.68 9.93
CA PRO A 322 2.23 2.13 9.09
C PRO A 322 0.94 1.88 9.90
N TYR A 323 -0.21 1.83 9.21
CA TYR A 323 -1.52 1.73 9.87
C TYR A 323 -1.63 0.53 10.82
N LYS A 324 -1.09 -0.63 10.43
CA LYS A 324 -1.11 -1.86 11.23
C LYS A 324 -0.43 -1.72 12.61
N ALA A 325 0.49 -0.76 12.79
CA ALA A 325 1.16 -0.54 14.07
C ALA A 325 0.17 -0.06 15.16
N LYS A 326 -0.98 0.50 14.76
CA LYS A 326 -2.08 0.91 15.64
C LYS A 326 -2.43 -0.15 16.69
N GLY A 327 -2.52 -1.42 16.30
CA GLY A 327 -2.89 -2.52 17.21
C GLY A 327 -1.94 -2.66 18.40
N PRO A 328 -0.67 -3.02 18.17
CA PRO A 328 0.33 -3.12 19.23
C PRO A 328 0.53 -1.82 20.02
N ILE A 329 0.46 -0.65 19.38
CA ILE A 329 0.59 0.64 20.05
C ILE A 329 -0.55 0.86 21.05
N VAL A 330 -1.79 0.69 20.63
CA VAL A 330 -2.95 0.84 21.52
C VAL A 330 -2.91 -0.21 22.62
N ALA A 331 -2.49 -1.44 22.32
CA ALA A 331 -2.31 -2.48 23.32
C ALA A 331 -1.32 -2.05 24.42
N ALA A 332 -0.13 -1.59 24.04
CA ALA A 332 0.88 -1.08 24.98
C ALA A 332 0.35 0.12 25.80
N LEU A 333 -0.20 1.14 25.12
CA LEU A 333 -0.70 2.33 25.80
C LEU A 333 -1.84 2.00 26.77
N ALA A 334 -2.75 1.09 26.39
CA ALA A 334 -3.83 0.65 27.26
C ALA A 334 -3.31 -0.07 28.52
N VAL A 335 -2.28 -0.92 28.40
CA VAL A 335 -1.64 -1.57 29.55
C VAL A 335 -0.98 -0.53 30.46
N TYR A 336 -0.20 0.40 29.91
CA TYR A 336 0.44 1.48 30.65
C TYR A 336 -0.57 2.34 31.43
N PHE A 337 -1.59 2.84 30.74
CA PHE A 337 -2.57 3.76 31.31
C PHE A 337 -3.52 3.08 32.30
N LYS A 338 -3.70 1.75 32.20
CA LYS A 338 -4.45 0.96 33.18
C LYS A 338 -3.76 0.94 34.54
N GLN A 339 -2.41 0.85 34.55
CA GLN A 339 -1.62 0.76 35.78
C GLN A 339 -1.39 2.11 36.47
N THR A 340 -1.36 3.20 35.70
CA THR A 340 -0.95 4.52 36.20
C THR A 340 -2.09 5.43 36.66
N GLN A 341 -3.37 5.00 36.49
CA GLN A 341 -4.61 5.71 36.86
C GLN A 341 -4.45 7.20 37.18
N PHE A 342 -4.68 8.05 36.18
CA PHE A 342 -4.61 9.50 36.34
C PHE A 342 -5.95 10.05 36.85
N GLU A 343 -5.91 10.89 37.90
CA GLU A 343 -7.10 11.59 38.38
C GLU A 343 -7.71 12.46 37.26
N SER A 344 -9.04 12.39 37.12
CA SER A 344 -9.76 13.38 36.33
C SER A 344 -9.68 14.72 37.04
N SER A 345 -9.31 15.76 36.33
CA SER A 345 -9.30 17.10 36.90
C SER A 345 -9.73 18.06 35.82
N ASP A 346 -10.58 19.00 36.20
CA ASP A 346 -11.03 20.06 35.31
C ASP A 346 -9.90 21.09 35.22
N TYR A 347 -9.45 21.37 34.00
CA TYR A 347 -8.39 22.34 33.75
C TYR A 347 -8.82 23.31 32.66
N ARG A 348 -8.18 24.47 32.64
CA ARG A 348 -8.25 25.38 31.51
C ARG A 348 -6.99 25.22 30.67
N LEU A 349 -7.18 25.08 29.37
CA LEU A 349 -6.09 24.98 28.41
C LEU A 349 -6.15 26.17 27.45
N LYS A 350 -5.11 26.99 27.46
CA LYS A 350 -4.89 28.04 26.47
C LYS A 350 -3.89 27.55 25.44
N ILE A 351 -4.23 27.71 24.17
CA ILE A 351 -3.45 27.21 23.03
C ILE A 351 -3.10 28.41 22.16
N SER A 352 -1.81 28.59 21.93
CA SER A 352 -1.30 29.64 21.05
C SER A 352 -0.36 29.09 19.99
N VAL A 353 -0.39 29.70 18.81
CA VAL A 353 0.51 29.39 17.70
C VAL A 353 1.26 30.66 17.34
N ASN A 354 2.59 30.60 17.37
CA ASN A 354 3.48 31.73 17.12
C ASN A 354 3.11 32.97 17.96
N GLY A 355 2.80 32.76 19.24
CA GLY A 355 2.40 33.81 20.19
C GLY A 355 0.96 34.31 20.08
N LYS A 356 0.21 33.94 19.03
CA LYS A 356 -1.21 34.29 18.86
C LYS A 356 -2.11 33.22 19.48
N GLU A 357 -3.04 33.62 20.34
CA GLU A 357 -4.03 32.71 20.90
C GLU A 357 -4.97 32.19 19.80
N VAL A 358 -5.09 30.86 19.68
CA VAL A 358 -5.99 30.20 18.72
C VAL A 358 -7.20 29.60 19.40
N LYS A 359 -7.09 29.21 20.67
CA LYS A 359 -8.18 28.66 21.46
C LYS A 359 -7.90 28.79 22.96
N SER A 360 -8.95 29.04 23.73
CA SER A 360 -8.97 28.85 25.18
C SER A 360 -10.22 28.06 25.53
N ALA A 361 -10.08 27.02 26.35
CA ALA A 361 -11.19 26.14 26.71
C ALA A 361 -11.01 25.57 28.12
N THR A 362 -12.13 25.47 28.85
CA THR A 362 -12.24 24.59 30.02
C THR A 362 -12.44 23.16 29.52
N VAL A 363 -11.63 22.23 30.01
CA VAL A 363 -11.60 20.85 29.56
C VAL A 363 -11.96 19.93 30.72
N GLU A 364 -13.02 19.16 30.52
CA GLU A 364 -13.57 18.21 31.50
C GLU A 364 -13.37 16.77 30.98
N GLY A 365 -13.10 15.82 31.88
CA GLY A 365 -12.62 14.47 31.54
C GLY A 365 -13.54 13.61 30.67
N GLY A 366 -14.83 13.96 30.56
CA GLY A 366 -15.85 13.26 29.77
C GLY A 366 -16.15 13.87 28.39
N GLN A 367 -15.52 14.99 28.04
CA GLN A 367 -15.78 15.66 26.77
C GLN A 367 -15.16 14.90 25.57
N PRO A 368 -15.66 15.11 24.34
CA PRO A 368 -14.99 14.59 23.15
C PRO A 368 -13.67 15.32 22.88
N THR A 369 -12.81 14.72 22.05
CA THR A 369 -11.58 15.39 21.59
C THR A 369 -11.90 16.67 20.84
N MET A 370 -11.23 17.75 21.25
CA MET A 370 -11.36 19.06 20.63
C MET A 370 -10.46 19.13 19.39
N LEU A 371 -11.01 19.62 18.28
CA LEU A 371 -10.27 19.86 17.04
C LEU A 371 -10.20 21.36 16.78
N ILE A 372 -8.99 21.84 16.49
CA ILE A 372 -8.70 23.25 16.28
C ILE A 372 -7.99 23.37 14.94
N ASP A 373 -8.64 24.04 13.99
CA ASP A 373 -8.01 24.48 12.75
C ASP A 373 -7.36 25.84 12.98
N VAL A 374 -6.05 25.92 12.76
CA VAL A 374 -5.28 27.16 12.97
C VAL A 374 -5.45 28.05 11.73
N PRO A 375 -5.81 29.34 11.91
CA PRO A 375 -5.87 30.29 10.80
C PRO A 375 -4.54 30.38 10.06
N ALA A 376 -4.58 30.43 8.72
CA ALA A 376 -3.38 30.45 7.89
C ALA A 376 -2.45 31.64 8.21
N ASP A 377 -3.02 32.81 8.55
CA ASP A 377 -2.29 34.04 8.92
C ASP A 377 -1.53 33.95 10.26
N ASN A 378 -1.72 32.85 11.00
CA ASN A 378 -0.95 32.54 12.20
C ASN A 378 0.24 31.62 11.92
N LEU A 379 0.40 31.13 10.67
CA LEU A 379 1.44 30.18 10.29
C LEU A 379 2.63 30.88 9.60
N ALA A 380 3.83 30.61 10.08
CA ALA A 380 5.08 31.02 9.44
C ALA A 380 5.47 30.05 8.31
N ASP A 381 6.31 30.48 7.37
CA ASP A 381 6.92 29.59 6.36
C ASP A 381 7.94 28.63 6.97
N GLY A 382 8.68 29.11 7.98
CA GLY A 382 9.65 28.33 8.72
C GLY A 382 9.05 27.52 9.88
N GLY A 383 9.81 27.41 10.96
CA GLY A 383 9.36 26.74 12.18
C GLY A 383 8.14 27.43 12.79
N ASN A 384 7.16 26.63 13.21
CA ASN A 384 5.95 27.07 13.88
C ASN A 384 5.94 26.55 15.32
N LYS A 385 5.80 27.45 16.28
CA LYS A 385 5.75 27.14 17.72
C LYS A 385 4.30 27.00 18.16
N VAL A 386 3.95 25.86 18.75
CA VAL A 386 2.65 25.62 19.38
C VAL A 386 2.85 25.50 20.89
N GLU A 387 2.12 26.31 21.64
CA GLU A 387 2.20 26.37 23.09
C GLU A 387 0.86 25.95 23.69
N PHE A 388 0.92 25.02 24.64
CA PHE A 388 -0.19 24.57 25.46
C PHE A 388 0.05 25.08 26.87
N ALA A 389 -0.71 26.07 27.32
CA ALA A 389 -0.63 26.63 28.66
C ALA A 389 -1.75 26.02 29.52
N LEU A 390 -1.36 25.21 30.50
CA LEU A 390 -2.28 24.54 31.41
C LEU A 390 -2.48 25.38 32.68
N GLU A 391 -3.73 25.68 33.00
CA GLU A 391 -4.14 26.26 34.28
C GLU A 391 -4.97 25.23 35.06
N GLY A 392 -4.53 24.90 36.28
CA GLY A 392 -5.15 23.90 37.13
C GLY A 392 -4.34 22.61 37.21
N ARG A 393 -5.01 21.51 37.58
CA ARG A 393 -4.44 20.16 37.59
C ARG A 393 -5.16 19.35 36.53
N GLY A 394 -4.45 18.47 35.86
CA GLY A 394 -5.03 17.59 34.86
C GLY A 394 -3.98 17.05 33.91
N ARG A 395 -4.39 16.09 33.08
CA ARG A 395 -3.55 15.53 32.02
C ARG A 395 -4.31 15.52 30.73
N TYR A 396 -3.70 16.06 29.69
CA TYR A 396 -4.26 16.09 28.34
C TYR A 396 -3.36 15.32 27.38
N ALA A 397 -3.97 14.76 26.34
CA ALA A 397 -3.27 14.28 25.16
C ALA A 397 -3.34 15.36 24.09
N TYR A 398 -2.27 15.57 23.33
CA TYR A 398 -2.28 16.50 22.21
C TYR A 398 -1.73 15.84 20.95
N SER A 399 -2.17 16.34 19.80
CA SER A 399 -1.43 16.22 18.55
C SER A 399 -1.53 17.52 17.76
N ALA A 400 -0.45 17.90 17.10
CA ALA A 400 -0.41 18.99 16.15
C ALA A 400 0.15 18.43 14.84
N THR A 401 -0.49 18.75 13.72
CA THR A 401 -0.04 18.39 12.38
C THR A 401 0.01 19.66 11.54
N LEU A 402 1.20 20.03 11.10
CA LEU A 402 1.44 21.07 10.09
C LEU A 402 1.57 20.37 8.74
N SER A 403 0.74 20.77 7.78
CA SER A 403 0.74 20.27 6.42
C SER A 403 0.93 21.41 5.43
N GLY A 404 1.67 21.17 4.34
CA GLY A 404 1.82 22.11 3.25
C GLY A 404 1.77 21.40 1.90
N PHE A 405 1.09 22.02 0.94
CA PHE A 405 1.01 21.53 -0.42
C PHE A 405 2.10 22.19 -1.27
N SER A 406 2.96 21.38 -1.89
CA SER A 406 4.00 21.83 -2.80
C SER A 406 3.66 21.41 -4.23
N PRO A 407 3.72 22.32 -5.21
CA PRO A 407 3.56 21.96 -6.63
C PRO A 407 4.77 21.20 -7.17
N GLU A 408 5.90 21.23 -6.47
CA GLU A 408 7.11 20.49 -6.80
C GLU A 408 6.92 19.01 -6.47
N ILE A 409 7.24 18.15 -7.43
CA ILE A 409 7.22 16.70 -7.27
C ILE A 409 8.61 16.19 -7.61
N THR A 410 9.24 15.51 -6.65
CA THR A 410 10.59 14.96 -6.81
C THR A 410 10.58 13.52 -6.32
N ASP A 411 11.15 12.61 -7.10
CA ASP A 411 11.37 11.23 -6.67
C ASP A 411 12.39 11.22 -5.52
N PRO A 412 12.05 10.72 -4.32
CA PRO A 412 13.03 10.58 -3.25
C PRO A 412 13.98 9.40 -3.45
N GLU A 413 13.79 8.59 -4.50
CA GLU A 413 14.68 7.47 -4.86
C GLU A 413 14.93 6.50 -3.69
N SER A 414 13.90 6.20 -2.89
CA SER A 414 14.06 5.47 -1.62
C SER A 414 14.58 4.03 -1.78
N TRP A 415 14.66 3.51 -3.01
CA TRP A 415 15.29 2.24 -3.36
C TRP A 415 15.68 2.23 -4.85
N ASP A 416 16.60 1.34 -5.25
CA ASP A 416 17.04 1.23 -6.65
C ASP A 416 15.96 0.62 -7.56
N ARG A 417 15.40 -0.55 -7.19
CA ARG A 417 14.35 -1.25 -7.96
C ARG A 417 13.33 -1.94 -7.05
N PRO A 418 12.09 -2.13 -7.50
CA PRO A 418 11.57 -1.78 -8.82
C PRO A 418 10.94 -0.39 -8.88
N PHE A 419 10.86 0.24 -10.06
CA PHE A 419 10.20 1.53 -10.29
C PHE A 419 9.56 1.61 -11.67
N VAL A 420 8.59 2.52 -11.88
CA VAL A 420 8.02 2.77 -13.21
C VAL A 420 8.96 3.68 -13.97
N ARG A 421 9.45 3.21 -15.13
CA ARG A 421 10.30 4.00 -16.03
C ARG A 421 9.47 4.93 -16.88
N SER A 422 8.39 4.42 -17.47
CA SER A 422 7.53 5.26 -18.31
C SER A 422 6.07 4.88 -18.27
N ARG A 423 5.20 5.86 -18.57
CA ARG A 423 3.79 5.65 -18.86
C ARG A 423 3.48 6.27 -20.21
N LYS A 424 2.97 5.45 -21.12
CA LYS A 424 2.73 5.83 -22.52
C LYS A 424 1.29 5.53 -22.93
N TYR A 425 0.70 6.45 -23.69
CA TYR A 425 -0.60 6.29 -24.31
C TYR A 425 -0.36 5.86 -25.75
N HIS A 426 -0.97 4.74 -26.14
CA HIS A 426 -0.85 4.18 -27.49
C HIS A 426 -2.18 4.24 -28.21
N HIS A 427 -2.12 4.24 -29.53
CA HIS A 427 -3.30 4.09 -30.38
C HIS A 427 -4.10 2.84 -29.96
N ALA A 428 -5.42 2.90 -30.09
CA ALA A 428 -6.27 1.75 -29.82
C ALA A 428 -5.81 0.53 -30.64
N PRO A 429 -5.88 -0.68 -30.07
CA PRO A 429 -5.72 -1.90 -30.84
C PRO A 429 -6.63 -1.91 -32.07
N LEU A 430 -6.10 -2.31 -33.22
CA LEU A 430 -6.93 -2.48 -34.41
C LEU A 430 -7.96 -3.59 -34.18
N GLU A 431 -9.18 -3.35 -34.63
CA GLU A 431 -10.26 -4.32 -34.59
C GLU A 431 -10.63 -4.78 -36.00
N TYR A 432 -10.89 -6.08 -36.15
CA TYR A 432 -11.42 -6.67 -37.37
C TYR A 432 -12.62 -7.55 -37.02
N ARG A 433 -13.79 -7.21 -37.60
CA ARG A 433 -15.09 -7.84 -37.30
C ARG A 433 -15.40 -7.88 -35.78
N GLY A 434 -15.09 -6.79 -35.08
CA GLY A 434 -15.32 -6.65 -33.63
C GLY A 434 -14.38 -7.48 -32.75
N ARG A 435 -13.30 -8.03 -33.32
CA ARG A 435 -12.23 -8.72 -32.58
C ARG A 435 -10.95 -7.91 -32.64
N GLN A 436 -10.34 -7.68 -31.49
CA GLN A 436 -9.02 -7.09 -31.40
C GLN A 436 -8.00 -7.98 -32.11
N ILE A 437 -7.19 -7.37 -32.98
CA ILE A 437 -6.19 -8.06 -33.80
C ILE A 437 -4.85 -8.11 -33.07
N SER A 438 -4.31 -6.92 -32.77
CA SER A 438 -3.04 -6.75 -32.05
C SER A 438 -2.99 -5.39 -31.37
N SER A 439 -2.03 -5.22 -30.45
CA SER A 439 -1.78 -3.95 -29.76
C SER A 439 -0.89 -3.06 -30.62
N SER A 440 -1.22 -1.77 -30.69
CA SER A 440 -0.38 -0.78 -31.35
C SER A 440 0.82 -0.41 -30.47
N THR A 441 1.88 0.07 -31.12
CA THR A 441 3.05 0.71 -30.48
C THR A 441 3.16 2.18 -30.88
N THR A 442 2.20 2.70 -31.65
CA THR A 442 2.11 4.12 -31.99
C THR A 442 1.72 4.88 -30.73
N GLU A 443 2.63 5.71 -30.22
CA GLU A 443 2.35 6.62 -29.12
C GLU A 443 1.48 7.78 -29.60
N ILE A 444 0.54 8.22 -28.77
CA ILE A 444 -0.36 9.31 -29.07
C ILE A 444 -0.28 10.42 -28.02
N THR A 445 -0.47 11.64 -28.46
CA THR A 445 -0.62 12.84 -27.63
C THR A 445 -2.05 13.39 -27.66
N GLN A 446 -2.83 12.99 -28.69
CA GLN A 446 -4.21 13.38 -28.92
C GLN A 446 -5.12 12.14 -28.99
N LEU A 447 -6.25 12.22 -28.30
CA LEU A 447 -7.29 11.19 -28.28
C LEU A 447 -8.58 11.77 -28.84
N GLU A 448 -9.06 11.21 -29.96
CA GLU A 448 -10.33 11.61 -30.57
C GLU A 448 -11.52 11.38 -29.62
N ASP A 449 -12.60 12.14 -29.79
CA ASP A 449 -13.82 11.98 -28.99
C ASP A 449 -14.44 10.58 -29.14
N GLY A 450 -14.78 9.95 -28.02
CA GLY A 450 -15.26 8.57 -27.94
C GLY A 450 -14.23 7.48 -28.28
N ALA A 451 -13.00 7.83 -28.66
CA ALA A 451 -11.96 6.86 -29.00
C ALA A 451 -11.34 6.22 -27.76
N ARG A 452 -10.75 5.02 -27.97
CA ARG A 452 -10.00 4.31 -26.94
C ARG A 452 -8.50 4.57 -27.11
N THR A 453 -7.78 4.47 -26.01
CA THR A 453 -6.31 4.38 -26.00
C THR A 453 -5.88 3.23 -25.11
N TYR A 454 -4.74 2.65 -25.45
CA TYR A 454 -4.09 1.65 -24.64
C TYR A 454 -2.95 2.28 -23.85
N VAL A 455 -2.97 2.14 -22.53
CA VAL A 455 -1.92 2.67 -21.66
C VAL A 455 -0.98 1.55 -21.24
N SER A 456 0.31 1.77 -21.41
CA SER A 456 1.36 0.87 -20.92
C SER A 456 2.24 1.58 -19.90
N ALA A 457 2.39 0.98 -18.73
CA ALA A 457 3.41 1.37 -17.77
C ALA A 457 4.58 0.38 -17.86
N ASP A 458 5.73 0.88 -18.28
CA ASP A 458 6.99 0.14 -18.37
C ASP A 458 7.72 0.20 -17.03
N VAL A 459 8.04 -0.97 -16.50
CA VAL A 459 8.58 -1.13 -15.15
C VAL A 459 10.02 -1.62 -15.23
N GLN A 460 10.91 -0.99 -14.47
CA GLN A 460 12.21 -1.56 -14.18
C GLN A 460 12.02 -2.75 -13.22
N GLU A 461 11.78 -3.92 -13.80
CA GLU A 461 11.33 -5.09 -13.06
C GLU A 461 12.32 -5.56 -11.99
N HIS A 462 11.79 -5.93 -10.83
CA HIS A 462 12.52 -6.63 -9.77
C HIS A 462 11.56 -7.32 -8.82
N ALA A 463 12.01 -8.42 -8.20
CA ALA A 463 11.30 -8.97 -7.04
C ALA A 463 11.60 -8.08 -5.84
N SER A 464 10.58 -7.47 -5.28
CA SER A 464 10.73 -6.71 -4.05
C SER A 464 10.28 -7.56 -2.89
N ASN A 465 11.01 -7.55 -1.78
CA ASN A 465 10.47 -8.07 -0.54
C ASN A 465 9.46 -7.07 0.08
N ARG A 466 9.19 -5.90 -0.49
CA ARG A 466 8.28 -4.92 0.13
C ARG A 466 6.80 -5.22 -0.15
N TYR A 467 5.93 -4.70 0.70
CA TYR A 467 4.50 -4.59 0.41
C TYR A 467 4.27 -3.31 -0.38
N LEU A 468 4.13 -3.40 -1.71
CA LEU A 468 4.05 -2.22 -2.56
C LEU A 468 2.60 -1.83 -2.85
N VAL A 469 2.31 -0.54 -2.77
CA VAL A 469 1.05 0.08 -3.20
C VAL A 469 1.38 1.11 -4.27
N ILE A 470 0.65 1.06 -5.39
CA ILE A 470 0.88 1.95 -6.53
C ILE A 470 -0.36 2.78 -6.74
N ASP A 471 -0.25 4.10 -6.67
CA ASP A 471 -1.29 5.03 -7.09
C ASP A 471 -1.00 5.46 -8.55
N GLU A 472 -1.81 4.97 -9.49
CA GLU A 472 -1.74 5.28 -10.92
C GLU A 472 -2.86 6.25 -11.30
N TYR A 473 -2.49 7.45 -11.75
CA TYR A 473 -3.43 8.55 -11.95
C TYR A 473 -3.91 8.66 -13.40
N LEU A 474 -5.23 8.81 -13.59
CA LEU A 474 -5.83 8.89 -14.91
C LEU A 474 -6.01 10.35 -15.38
N PRO A 475 -5.88 10.64 -16.69
CA PRO A 475 -6.25 11.94 -17.24
C PRO A 475 -7.73 12.22 -17.01
N ALA A 476 -8.07 13.40 -16.49
CA ALA A 476 -9.44 13.71 -16.07
C ALA A 476 -10.48 13.76 -17.21
N GLY A 477 -10.05 13.85 -18.47
CA GLY A 477 -10.90 13.77 -19.67
C GLY A 477 -11.20 12.35 -20.16
N THR A 478 -10.72 11.34 -19.43
CA THR A 478 -10.86 9.93 -19.80
C THR A 478 -11.53 9.11 -18.70
N MET A 479 -12.06 7.95 -19.09
CA MET A 479 -12.57 6.92 -18.17
C MET A 479 -11.85 5.60 -18.41
N LEU A 480 -11.65 4.83 -17.34
CA LEU A 480 -11.14 3.47 -17.43
C LEU A 480 -12.18 2.56 -18.12
N VAL A 481 -11.73 1.79 -19.11
CA VAL A 481 -12.54 0.70 -19.68
C VAL A 481 -12.54 -0.46 -18.69
N ASP A 482 -13.72 -0.86 -18.23
CA ASP A 482 -13.86 -1.94 -17.25
C ASP A 482 -13.29 -3.27 -17.76
N GLY A 483 -12.66 -4.03 -16.87
CA GLY A 483 -12.00 -5.30 -17.19
C GLY A 483 -10.74 -5.19 -18.07
N SER A 484 -10.30 -3.99 -18.47
CA SER A 484 -9.12 -3.80 -19.33
C SER A 484 -7.78 -3.86 -18.59
N ILE A 485 -7.80 -3.77 -17.26
CA ILE A 485 -6.60 -3.79 -16.43
C ILE A 485 -5.94 -5.17 -16.54
N SER A 486 -4.66 -5.17 -16.90
CA SER A 486 -3.80 -6.34 -16.98
C SER A 486 -2.46 -6.07 -16.33
N GLY A 487 -1.87 -7.09 -15.72
CA GLY A 487 -0.66 -6.98 -14.94
C GLY A 487 -0.60 -8.11 -13.93
N ASN A 488 0.45 -8.11 -13.12
CA ASN A 488 0.63 -9.11 -12.08
C ASN A 488 0.50 -8.50 -10.67
N HIS A 489 -0.35 -7.51 -10.48
CA HIS A 489 -0.82 -7.10 -9.16
C HIS A 489 -1.65 -8.22 -8.51
N GLN A 490 -1.67 -8.28 -7.19
CA GLN A 490 -2.57 -9.19 -6.48
C GLN A 490 -4.00 -8.66 -6.51
N TYR A 491 -4.17 -7.35 -6.30
CA TYR A 491 -5.48 -6.70 -6.25
C TYR A 491 -5.37 -5.27 -6.76
N HIS A 492 -6.50 -4.67 -7.14
CA HIS A 492 -6.57 -3.26 -7.49
C HIS A 492 -7.91 -2.64 -7.06
N GLU A 493 -7.90 -1.34 -6.79
CA GLU A 493 -9.09 -0.51 -6.59
C GLU A 493 -9.14 0.57 -7.66
N VAL A 494 -10.34 0.87 -8.15
CA VAL A 494 -10.56 1.96 -9.12
C VAL A 494 -11.49 2.98 -8.48
N GLY A 495 -11.07 4.24 -8.43
CA GLY A 495 -11.92 5.30 -7.92
C GLY A 495 -11.27 6.67 -7.96
N ARG A 496 -12.09 7.71 -8.14
CA ARG A 496 -11.65 9.11 -8.12
C ARG A 496 -10.51 9.42 -9.12
N GLY A 497 -10.52 8.77 -10.29
CA GLY A 497 -9.48 8.94 -11.31
C GLY A 497 -8.10 8.40 -10.90
N ILE A 498 -8.07 7.36 -10.05
CA ILE A 498 -6.88 6.62 -9.65
C ILE A 498 -7.17 5.12 -9.80
N ILE A 499 -6.19 4.37 -10.28
CA ILE A 499 -6.09 2.92 -10.10
C ILE A 499 -5.07 2.68 -9.00
N THR A 500 -5.47 2.06 -7.89
CA THR A 500 -4.56 1.69 -6.80
C THR A 500 -4.23 0.21 -6.90
N PHE A 501 -2.99 -0.14 -7.24
CA PHE A 501 -2.52 -1.54 -7.32
C PHE A 501 -1.84 -1.99 -6.04
N TYR A 502 -1.99 -3.28 -5.72
CA TYR A 502 -1.41 -3.90 -4.53
C TYR A 502 -0.53 -5.09 -4.89
N TYR A 503 0.71 -5.05 -4.43
CA TYR A 503 1.72 -6.09 -4.67
C TYR A 503 2.24 -6.65 -3.34
N PRO A 504 1.98 -7.94 -3.04
CA PRO A 504 2.56 -8.60 -1.88
C PRO A 504 4.07 -8.80 -2.04
N PRO A 505 4.80 -9.08 -0.95
CA PRO A 505 6.24 -9.28 -0.98
C PRO A 505 6.65 -10.51 -1.81
N ASN A 506 7.89 -10.47 -2.29
CA ASN A 506 8.54 -11.48 -3.13
C ASN A 506 7.88 -11.70 -4.50
N GLN A 507 6.92 -10.84 -4.86
CA GLN A 507 6.37 -10.80 -6.20
C GLN A 507 7.27 -9.93 -7.09
N ARG A 508 7.60 -10.44 -8.28
CA ARG A 508 8.31 -9.66 -9.30
C ARG A 508 7.39 -8.57 -9.79
N PHE A 509 7.73 -7.30 -9.62
CA PHE A 509 6.92 -6.21 -10.18
C PHE A 509 7.18 -6.15 -11.70
N ARG A 510 6.14 -6.29 -12.51
CA ARG A 510 6.19 -6.29 -13.97
C ARG A 510 5.35 -5.16 -14.54
N ASP A 511 5.49 -4.94 -15.84
CA ASP A 511 4.65 -4.04 -16.62
C ASP A 511 3.16 -4.32 -16.35
N TYR A 512 2.39 -3.25 -16.38
CA TYR A 512 0.94 -3.30 -16.29
C TYR A 512 0.33 -2.37 -17.33
N ARG A 513 -0.90 -2.70 -17.74
CA ARG A 513 -1.54 -2.07 -18.88
C ARG A 513 -3.04 -1.98 -18.67
N TYR A 514 -3.67 -0.99 -19.26
CA TYR A 514 -5.11 -0.75 -19.14
C TYR A 514 -5.61 0.06 -20.33
N GLN A 515 -6.91 0.13 -20.54
CA GLN A 515 -7.51 0.94 -21.60
C GLN A 515 -8.27 2.12 -21.02
N LEU A 516 -8.17 3.25 -21.71
CA LEU A 516 -8.97 4.44 -21.44
C LEU A 516 -9.87 4.74 -22.63
N VAL A 517 -10.99 5.41 -22.36
CA VAL A 517 -11.88 6.00 -23.37
C VAL A 517 -12.04 7.49 -23.07
N SER A 518 -12.01 8.34 -24.10
CA SER A 518 -12.28 9.77 -23.95
C SER A 518 -13.73 10.03 -23.58
N TYR A 519 -13.98 11.08 -22.80
CA TYR A 519 -15.34 11.53 -22.49
C TYR A 519 -15.50 13.06 -22.40
N ALA A 520 -14.43 13.81 -22.08
CA ALA A 520 -14.48 15.26 -21.98
C ALA A 520 -13.30 15.87 -22.74
N PRO A 521 -13.56 16.70 -23.78
CA PRO A 521 -12.53 17.42 -24.51
C PRO A 521 -11.74 18.40 -23.63
N GLY A 522 -10.45 18.53 -23.92
CA GLY A 522 -9.53 19.42 -23.22
C GLY A 522 -8.12 18.86 -23.10
N THR A 523 -7.21 19.66 -22.56
CA THR A 523 -5.82 19.26 -22.31
C THR A 523 -5.67 18.84 -20.85
N TYR A 524 -5.34 17.57 -20.62
CA TYR A 524 -5.27 17.01 -19.28
C TYR A 524 -3.87 16.54 -18.94
N ARG A 525 -3.36 16.99 -17.80
CA ARG A 525 -2.18 16.39 -17.17
C ARG A 525 -2.62 15.30 -16.21
N SER A 526 -1.82 14.26 -16.12
CA SER A 526 -1.99 13.19 -15.14
C SER A 526 -0.89 13.29 -14.10
N MET A 527 -1.20 13.16 -12.81
CA MET A 527 -0.15 13.06 -11.79
C MET A 527 0.80 11.88 -12.11
N PRO A 528 2.07 11.95 -11.71
CA PRO A 528 2.99 10.82 -11.84
C PRO A 528 2.49 9.59 -11.08
N THR A 529 2.80 8.42 -11.60
CA THR A 529 2.65 7.17 -10.85
C THR A 529 3.49 7.22 -9.57
N VAL A 530 2.90 6.82 -8.44
CA VAL A 530 3.60 6.78 -7.15
C VAL A 530 3.59 5.36 -6.61
N ILE A 531 4.77 4.79 -6.36
CA ILE A 531 4.96 3.50 -5.70
C ILE A 531 5.38 3.73 -4.25
N ARG A 532 4.71 3.10 -3.28
CA ARG A 532 4.99 3.24 -1.85
C ARG A 532 5.21 1.89 -1.20
N ASP A 533 6.08 1.85 -0.19
CA ASP A 533 6.10 0.74 0.76
C ASP A 533 4.98 0.93 1.81
N ALA A 534 4.03 0.01 1.88
CA ALA A 534 2.93 0.08 2.83
C ALA A 534 3.39 -0.02 4.30
N MET A 535 4.55 -0.62 4.56
CA MET A 535 5.12 -0.78 5.90
C MET A 535 6.00 0.42 6.28
N ARG A 536 6.55 1.12 5.28
CA ARG A 536 7.32 2.36 5.42
C ARG A 536 6.84 3.40 4.41
N PRO A 537 5.68 4.06 4.62
CA PRO A 537 5.09 4.95 3.61
C PRO A 537 5.92 6.18 3.22
N ASP A 538 6.99 6.45 3.98
CA ASP A 538 8.03 7.45 3.67
C ASP A 538 8.96 6.99 2.54
N ASP A 539 9.17 5.67 2.41
CA ASP A 539 9.90 5.07 1.30
C ASP A 539 8.95 5.06 0.09
N MET A 540 9.34 5.74 -0.98
CA MET A 540 8.59 5.73 -2.24
C MET A 540 9.49 5.88 -3.47
N ARG A 541 8.90 5.58 -4.63
CA ARG A 541 9.40 5.98 -5.95
C ARG A 541 8.30 6.73 -6.69
N ILE A 542 8.68 7.76 -7.42
CA ILE A 542 7.76 8.58 -8.22
C ILE A 542 8.26 8.59 -9.65
N LEU A 543 7.36 8.32 -10.61
CA LEU A 543 7.69 8.45 -12.04
C LEU A 543 8.20 9.88 -12.32
N GLU A 544 9.27 10.02 -13.11
CA GLU A 544 9.87 11.32 -13.46
C GLU A 544 9.18 11.98 -14.67
N SER A 545 9.27 13.31 -14.76
CA SER A 545 8.54 14.12 -15.77
C SER A 545 8.93 13.80 -17.19
N GLU A 546 10.22 13.62 -17.44
CA GLU A 546 10.75 13.39 -18.79
C GLU A 546 10.31 12.04 -19.37
N GLN A 547 9.61 11.22 -18.60
CA GLN A 547 9.37 9.81 -18.93
C GLN A 547 7.90 9.35 -18.80
N GLY A 548 6.90 10.16 -18.43
CA GLY A 548 5.51 9.65 -18.51
C GLY A 548 4.36 10.39 -17.83
N TYR A 549 4.38 11.71 -17.72
CA TYR A 549 3.16 12.46 -17.32
C TYR A 549 2.85 13.69 -18.15
N ASP A 550 3.23 13.64 -19.42
CA ASP A 550 2.82 14.61 -20.43
C ASP A 550 1.31 14.72 -20.57
N SER A 551 0.87 15.85 -21.10
CA SER A 551 -0.54 16.13 -21.29
C SER A 551 -1.13 15.24 -22.39
N LEU A 552 -2.27 14.61 -22.11
CA LEU A 552 -3.13 14.01 -23.11
C LEU A 552 -4.18 15.03 -23.53
N VAL A 553 -4.25 15.34 -24.82
CA VAL A 553 -5.30 16.19 -25.40
C VAL A 553 -6.47 15.31 -25.80
N VAL A 554 -7.63 15.53 -25.21
CA VAL A 554 -8.89 14.93 -25.70
C VAL A 554 -9.52 15.92 -26.68
N LEU A 555 -9.68 15.50 -27.92
CA LEU A 555 -10.16 16.34 -29.00
C LEU A 555 -11.68 16.57 -28.93
N ALA A 556 -12.14 17.66 -29.55
CA ALA A 556 -13.56 17.93 -29.67
C ALA A 556 -14.25 16.98 -30.66
N PRO A 557 -15.57 16.79 -30.58
CA PRO A 557 -16.30 15.95 -31.52
C PRO A 557 -16.05 16.37 -32.99
N GLY A 558 -15.58 15.43 -33.81
CA GLY A 558 -15.31 15.63 -35.23
C GLY A 558 -13.89 16.09 -35.58
N GLU A 559 -13.08 16.48 -34.60
CA GLU A 559 -11.64 16.74 -34.81
C GLU A 559 -10.88 15.44 -35.04
N LYS A 560 -9.78 15.53 -35.79
CA LYS A 560 -8.91 14.41 -36.12
C LYS A 560 -7.54 14.58 -35.51
N SER A 561 -6.98 13.48 -35.01
CA SER A 561 -5.63 13.50 -34.44
C SER A 561 -4.62 13.91 -35.49
N THR A 562 -3.69 14.78 -35.10
CA THR A 562 -2.50 15.11 -35.89
C THR A 562 -1.33 14.18 -35.61
N ASP A 563 -1.46 13.24 -34.67
CA ASP A 563 -0.43 12.25 -34.39
C ASP A 563 -0.27 11.31 -35.61
N GLU A 564 0.97 11.04 -35.99
CA GLU A 564 1.26 10.14 -37.11
C GLU A 564 1.04 8.68 -36.68
N TYR A 565 0.22 7.95 -37.45
CA TYR A 565 -0.01 6.53 -37.22
C TYR A 565 1.00 5.67 -37.97
N GLU A 566 1.74 4.86 -37.22
CA GLU A 566 2.70 3.90 -37.77
C GLU A 566 2.30 2.46 -37.40
N ILE A 567 1.79 1.71 -38.38
CA ILE A 567 1.48 0.29 -38.21
C ILE A 567 2.73 -0.52 -37.82
N ASN A 568 2.64 -1.33 -36.77
CA ASN A 568 3.76 -2.15 -36.29
C ASN A 568 3.75 -3.59 -36.85
N ASP A 569 4.82 -4.34 -36.59
CA ASP A 569 4.99 -5.71 -37.09
C ASP A 569 3.86 -6.65 -36.63
N SER A 570 3.37 -6.46 -35.40
CA SER A 570 2.31 -7.29 -34.84
C SER A 570 0.93 -6.98 -35.45
N GLU A 571 0.66 -5.72 -35.76
CA GLU A 571 -0.53 -5.27 -36.47
C GLU A 571 -0.50 -5.75 -37.93
N LEU A 572 0.64 -5.66 -38.63
CA LEU A 572 0.80 -6.21 -39.98
C LEU A 572 0.57 -7.73 -40.01
N TYR A 573 1.20 -8.46 -39.08
CA TYR A 573 1.01 -9.90 -38.96
C TYR A 573 -0.45 -10.25 -38.68
N GLY A 574 -1.05 -9.58 -37.70
CA GLY A 574 -2.41 -9.85 -37.28
C GLY A 574 -3.43 -9.55 -38.38
N LEU A 575 -3.30 -8.40 -39.06
CA LEU A 575 -4.13 -8.03 -40.21
C LEU A 575 -3.96 -9.03 -41.35
N GLY A 576 -2.72 -9.38 -41.68
CA GLY A 576 -2.40 -10.38 -42.69
C GLY A 576 -3.06 -11.73 -42.40
N LYS A 577 -2.95 -12.20 -41.15
CA LYS A 577 -3.55 -13.45 -40.70
C LYS A 577 -5.08 -13.44 -40.77
N VAL A 578 -5.75 -12.40 -40.24
CA VAL A 578 -7.23 -12.38 -40.27
C VAL A 578 -7.78 -12.25 -41.69
N HIS A 579 -7.09 -11.55 -42.60
CA HIS A 579 -7.46 -11.48 -44.01
C HIS A 579 -7.21 -12.81 -44.73
N PHE A 580 -6.11 -13.50 -44.40
CA PHE A 580 -5.83 -14.84 -44.92
C PHE A 580 -6.93 -15.83 -44.49
N ASP A 581 -7.27 -15.85 -43.19
CA ASP A 581 -8.29 -16.73 -42.62
C ASP A 581 -9.68 -16.49 -43.24
N ASP A 582 -9.98 -15.25 -43.64
CA ASP A 582 -11.23 -14.85 -44.32
C ASP A 582 -11.21 -15.02 -45.85
N GLY A 583 -10.11 -15.51 -46.44
CA GLY A 583 -9.96 -15.68 -47.89
C GLY A 583 -9.71 -14.38 -48.68
N LYS A 584 -9.45 -13.25 -47.99
CA LYS A 584 -9.09 -11.96 -48.57
C LYS A 584 -7.59 -11.91 -48.88
N TYR A 585 -7.17 -12.73 -49.83
CA TYR A 585 -5.75 -12.96 -50.08
C TYR A 585 -4.99 -11.76 -50.67
N ALA A 586 -5.65 -10.83 -51.37
CA ALA A 586 -4.94 -9.65 -51.91
C ALA A 586 -4.43 -8.77 -50.76
N GLU A 587 -5.31 -8.47 -49.80
CA GLU A 587 -5.01 -7.68 -48.60
C GLU A 587 -4.06 -8.43 -47.67
N ALA A 588 -4.25 -9.74 -47.50
CA ALA A 588 -3.35 -10.57 -46.70
C ALA A 588 -1.92 -10.56 -47.25
N ILE A 589 -1.74 -10.66 -48.57
CA ILE A 589 -0.44 -10.55 -49.23
C ILE A 589 0.18 -9.18 -48.95
N ASP A 590 -0.56 -8.09 -49.12
CA ASP A 590 -0.03 -6.73 -48.92
C ASP A 590 0.55 -6.54 -47.52
N TYR A 591 -0.20 -6.93 -46.49
CA TYR A 591 0.25 -6.83 -45.10
C TYR A 591 1.43 -7.77 -44.79
N LEU A 592 1.37 -9.03 -45.21
CA LEU A 592 2.40 -10.03 -44.89
C LEU A 592 3.70 -9.82 -45.67
N GLU A 593 3.64 -9.32 -46.90
CA GLU A 593 4.85 -8.97 -47.66
C GLU A 593 5.50 -7.71 -47.11
N LYS A 594 4.70 -6.70 -46.73
CA LYS A 594 5.22 -5.51 -46.04
C LYS A 594 5.89 -5.88 -44.72
N LEU A 595 5.29 -6.80 -43.95
CA LEU A 595 5.91 -7.36 -42.74
C LEU A 595 7.22 -8.07 -43.06
N HIS A 596 7.23 -8.99 -44.03
CA HIS A 596 8.41 -9.76 -44.37
C HIS A 596 9.57 -8.86 -44.84
N GLN A 597 9.28 -7.84 -45.65
CA GLN A 597 10.28 -6.85 -46.08
C GLN A 597 10.84 -6.02 -44.92
N ARG A 598 10.01 -5.69 -43.93
CA ARG A 598 10.40 -4.91 -42.76
C ARG A 598 11.16 -5.73 -41.73
N ASN A 599 10.70 -6.96 -41.47
CA ASN A 599 11.22 -7.85 -40.43
C ASN A 599 11.02 -9.31 -40.84
N GLU A 600 11.99 -9.86 -41.55
CA GLU A 600 11.95 -11.23 -42.08
C GLU A 600 11.79 -12.31 -41.00
N GLN A 601 12.24 -12.03 -39.77
CA GLN A 601 12.24 -13.00 -38.66
C GLN A 601 10.92 -13.05 -37.88
N TYR A 602 10.05 -12.04 -38.02
CA TYR A 602 8.82 -11.95 -37.24
C TYR A 602 7.81 -13.02 -37.66
N ASN A 603 7.54 -14.00 -36.79
CA ASN A 603 6.67 -15.15 -37.09
C ASN A 603 6.99 -15.81 -38.44
N GLU A 604 8.27 -15.85 -38.82
CA GLU A 604 8.76 -16.20 -40.16
C GLU A 604 8.08 -17.44 -40.75
N ARG A 605 8.02 -18.54 -39.97
CA ARG A 605 7.38 -19.79 -40.38
C ARG A 605 5.94 -19.59 -40.85
N GLU A 606 5.12 -18.89 -40.07
CA GLU A 606 3.70 -18.72 -40.39
C GLU A 606 3.48 -17.70 -41.51
N VAL A 607 4.28 -16.63 -41.53
CA VAL A 607 4.26 -15.62 -42.59
C VAL A 607 4.62 -16.27 -43.93
N ALA A 608 5.72 -17.01 -44.00
CA ALA A 608 6.15 -17.72 -45.20
C ALA A 608 5.14 -18.79 -45.63
N ARG A 609 4.52 -19.51 -44.68
CA ARG A 609 3.45 -20.47 -44.97
C ARG A 609 2.24 -19.80 -45.63
N MET A 610 1.71 -18.73 -45.03
CA MET A 610 0.56 -18.02 -45.59
C MET A 610 0.89 -17.43 -46.97
N LEU A 611 2.06 -16.80 -47.11
CA LEU A 611 2.51 -16.23 -48.39
C LEU A 611 2.70 -17.30 -49.47
N LEU A 612 3.31 -18.45 -49.15
CA LEU A 612 3.44 -19.58 -50.09
C LEU A 612 2.06 -20.08 -50.54
N TRP A 613 1.11 -20.27 -49.62
CA TRP A 613 -0.22 -20.79 -49.96
C TRP A 613 -0.99 -19.86 -50.90
N MET A 614 -0.85 -18.55 -50.70
CA MET A 614 -1.48 -17.55 -51.55
C MET A 614 -0.75 -17.39 -52.90
N ARG A 615 0.60 -17.31 -52.91
CA ARG A 615 1.43 -17.15 -54.12
C ARG A 615 1.48 -18.41 -54.99
N ALA A 616 1.16 -19.58 -54.46
CA ALA A 616 0.95 -20.82 -55.22
C ALA A 616 -0.51 -21.00 -55.70
N GLY A 617 -1.39 -20.04 -55.47
CA GLY A 617 -2.75 -20.03 -56.01
C GLY A 617 -2.83 -19.37 -57.37
N GLU A 618 -3.75 -19.82 -58.23
CA GLU A 618 -3.88 -19.31 -59.62
C GLU A 618 -4.05 -17.79 -59.71
N LYS A 619 -4.83 -17.20 -58.78
CA LYS A 619 -5.18 -15.77 -58.81
C LYS A 619 -4.04 -14.82 -58.43
N TYR A 620 -3.13 -15.23 -57.56
CA TYR A 620 -2.06 -14.38 -57.01
C TYR A 620 -0.66 -14.93 -57.29
N TYR A 621 -0.57 -15.77 -58.32
CA TYR A 621 0.64 -16.49 -58.69
C TYR A 621 1.84 -15.55 -58.92
N ASP A 622 2.94 -15.84 -58.24
CA ASP A 622 4.24 -15.17 -58.44
C ASP A 622 5.35 -16.21 -58.26
N ALA A 623 5.94 -16.65 -59.38
CA ALA A 623 6.93 -17.72 -59.41
C ALA A 623 8.14 -17.43 -58.48
N LYS A 624 8.65 -16.20 -58.52
CA LYS A 624 9.86 -15.82 -57.78
C LYS A 624 9.60 -15.79 -56.28
N LYS A 625 8.51 -15.13 -55.87
CA LYS A 625 8.16 -15.04 -54.44
C LYS A 625 7.73 -16.38 -53.87
N MET A 626 6.99 -17.18 -54.63
CA MET A 626 6.59 -18.52 -54.23
C MET A 626 7.81 -19.42 -53.96
N VAL A 627 8.79 -19.43 -54.87
CA VAL A 627 10.06 -20.17 -54.69
C VAL A 627 10.79 -19.68 -53.45
N GLN A 628 10.93 -18.37 -53.26
CA GLN A 628 11.56 -17.78 -52.09
C GLN A 628 10.93 -18.28 -50.77
N TYR A 629 9.60 -18.20 -50.64
CA TYR A 629 8.93 -18.65 -49.41
C TYR A 629 9.01 -20.17 -49.23
N PHE A 630 8.99 -20.94 -50.31
CA PHE A 630 9.22 -22.38 -50.25
C PHE A 630 10.64 -22.72 -49.75
N GLU A 631 11.66 -22.01 -50.21
CA GLU A 631 13.06 -22.22 -49.76
C GLU A 631 13.21 -21.91 -48.28
N ILE A 632 12.62 -20.80 -47.80
CA ILE A 632 12.59 -20.45 -46.37
C ILE A 632 11.99 -21.61 -45.56
N LEU A 633 10.83 -22.12 -45.96
CA LEU A 633 10.16 -23.19 -45.24
C LEU A 633 10.93 -24.52 -45.30
N ARG A 634 11.46 -24.88 -46.48
CA ARG A 634 12.22 -26.13 -46.67
C ARG A 634 13.52 -26.13 -45.87
N GLU A 635 14.23 -25.00 -45.85
CA GLU A 635 15.58 -24.92 -45.26
C GLU A 635 15.55 -24.70 -43.75
N ARG A 636 14.60 -23.88 -43.26
CA ARG A 636 14.52 -23.51 -41.84
C ARG A 636 13.45 -24.27 -41.05
N TYR A 637 12.41 -24.78 -41.71
CA TYR A 637 11.26 -25.44 -41.06
C TYR A 637 10.87 -26.75 -41.78
N PRO A 638 11.80 -27.71 -41.97
CA PRO A 638 11.59 -28.92 -42.77
C PRO A 638 10.49 -29.84 -42.24
N GLU A 639 10.09 -29.70 -40.97
CA GLU A 639 9.00 -30.44 -40.34
C GLU A 639 7.60 -29.94 -40.74
N LEU A 640 7.50 -28.75 -41.36
CA LEU A 640 6.21 -28.21 -41.79
C LEU A 640 5.67 -28.99 -42.99
N TYR A 641 4.46 -29.54 -42.85
CA TYR A 641 3.75 -30.17 -43.95
C TYR A 641 3.33 -29.13 -45.01
N ILE A 642 3.84 -29.28 -46.24
CA ILE A 642 3.42 -28.51 -47.42
C ILE A 642 2.55 -29.42 -48.31
N PRO A 643 1.29 -29.04 -48.62
CA PRO A 643 0.41 -29.81 -49.48
C PRO A 643 1.03 -30.10 -50.87
N PHE A 644 0.80 -31.32 -51.37
CA PHE A 644 1.43 -31.80 -52.59
C PHE A 644 1.13 -30.93 -53.83
N ASP A 645 -0.07 -30.37 -53.93
CA ASP A 645 -0.46 -29.44 -55.01
C ASP A 645 0.40 -28.17 -55.03
N LYS A 646 0.79 -27.66 -53.85
CA LYS A 646 1.67 -26.51 -53.72
C LYS A 646 3.10 -26.87 -54.14
N ILE A 647 3.58 -28.05 -53.75
CA ILE A 647 4.90 -28.57 -54.17
C ILE A 647 4.96 -28.73 -55.70
N LEU A 648 3.91 -29.27 -56.33
CA LEU A 648 3.84 -29.38 -57.79
C LEU A 648 3.90 -28.00 -58.47
N THR A 649 3.23 -27.00 -57.90
CA THR A 649 3.21 -25.64 -58.42
C THR A 649 4.59 -24.99 -58.30
N VAL A 650 5.28 -25.18 -57.17
CA VAL A 650 6.67 -24.78 -56.96
C VAL A 650 7.61 -25.45 -57.97
N GLY A 651 7.48 -26.77 -58.17
CA GLY A 651 8.30 -27.51 -59.14
C GLY A 651 8.14 -27.05 -60.59
N ARG A 652 6.99 -26.47 -60.95
CA ARG A 652 6.80 -25.82 -62.26
C ARG A 652 7.49 -24.46 -62.36
N ALA A 653 7.59 -23.71 -61.26
CA ALA A 653 8.23 -22.40 -61.23
C ALA A 653 9.76 -22.43 -61.25
N TYR A 654 10.37 -23.58 -60.92
CA TYR A 654 11.82 -23.82 -61.07
C TYR A 654 12.25 -24.16 -62.50
N ARG A 655 11.30 -24.36 -63.43
CA ARG A 655 11.56 -24.59 -64.86
C ARG A 655 11.43 -23.28 -65.61
#